data_AF-A0AAE9A745-F1
#
_entry.id   AF-A0AAE9A745-F1
#
_cell.length_a   1.000
_cell.length_b   1.000
_cell.length_c   1.000
_cell.angle_alpha   90.00
_cell.angle_beta   90.00
_cell.angle_gamma   90.00
#
_symmetry.space_group_name_H-M   'P 1'
#
loop_
_entity.id
_entity.type
_entity.pdbx_description
1 polymer ?
#
loop_
_entity_poly.entity_id
_entity_poly.type
_entity_poly.pdbx_seq_one_letter_code
_entity_poly.pdbx_strand_id
1 'polypeptide(L)'
;MVTKRHQETVVTRGAIENDTISGVAAKYWAPFTKETHEKFDAKLIDIIYENEMLKTQFNSRKIMMLEFSQYLEEYLWPNYQAQSASKAYNLSIVVMVNEKFRERSLDAWACFSKKADEFSGFFRRVLELSLQEEGLSPMEHCALLTFLVNAFGSVETPIVHNETKKLVSIEMWHGLLPTQREDLFKKQKKLRKVWENVVRKMSNDGQFHREYLWNLIAKFKRILKIFDGSEGEEEGEDPVDSIKYCERFIELLIDLESILQTRRFFNSVLHSSHLLTNCLLSPLISTEAGSLFFQLVQLLKFYARFEIDDLSGRQLTHKEVSKDHYENVTRLQKAAFRFFKETMKDFYLLNVSGVDTRRALQKQFGDMAHEEVYRFAEYLHLVPEFGDDTTQHSDLLARFPHDHLVETITLHCERRPNQLTQLNEKPLFPTEKVIWDENIVPYESYTGDGVLALDKLNLQFLTLHDYLLRNFNLFQLESTYEIRQDLEDVLFRMKPFQHETRNETVFAGWAKMALPIEHFQITEVAKPLVGEKSPAVVRGVVTVNIGRRQDIRQEWENLRRHDVCFLVTCRSRRSATGLKFDVRRPFAEQIEVLSVRGCDVEGMLDTEGHLLEEYTSYEKKAKIPGDVRKFRLLLDPNQYRLDMEQSDKSDIYDSFNLLVRRDSKTNNFKAVLQTIRDLLNTECVVPDWLTDVILGYGEPDSAHYSKLSSAVPELDFNDTFLSLDHVKQSFPGYKIETTCGDSDVVPPFKLRFAELERRQDVEAKEAELRTITVTPLVRKKNTPYAYSPNKNQVQFTPAQVEAIKSGMQPGLTMVVGPPGTGKTDVAVQIISNIYHNWPNQRTLIVTHSNQALNQLFEKIIALDVDERHLLRMGHGEEALETEKDFSRYGRVNYVLKERLSLLNSVEKLAKALKVVGDVAYTCENAGYFFRFSVCRAWEEFLAQTSGKGLAHGIVPQIFPFSEFFSDIQNLFSGNNTEDLKVAHSCWRHIEGIFEKLDEFRAFELLRNGKDRTEYLLDGSLDMKYRMINC
;
A
#
# COMPACT_ATOMS: atom_id res chain seq x y z
N MET A 1 -23.77 -0.31 -26.09
CA MET A 1 -25.08 -1.00 -26.20
C MET A 1 -25.83 -0.87 -24.88
N VAL A 2 -27.13 -0.60 -24.92
CA VAL A 2 -28.00 -0.36 -23.75
C VAL A 2 -28.11 -1.63 -22.90
N THR A 3 -27.31 -1.73 -21.84
CA THR A 3 -27.43 -2.76 -20.81
C THR A 3 -28.69 -2.47 -19.99
N LYS A 4 -29.67 -3.38 -20.05
CA LYS A 4 -30.80 -3.38 -19.11
C LYS A 4 -30.23 -3.53 -17.69
N ARG A 5 -30.17 -2.44 -16.93
CA ARG A 5 -29.82 -2.45 -15.49
C ARG A 5 -30.64 -3.53 -14.79
N HIS A 6 -29.96 -4.60 -14.36
CA HIS A 6 -30.53 -5.57 -13.44
C HIS A 6 -30.80 -4.85 -12.12
N GLN A 7 -32.04 -4.98 -11.62
CA GLN A 7 -32.47 -4.40 -10.34
C GLN A 7 -31.57 -4.94 -9.22
N GLU A 8 -31.26 -4.07 -8.25
CA GLU A 8 -30.55 -4.38 -7.01
C GLU A 8 -30.97 -5.75 -6.46
N THR A 9 -30.03 -6.70 -6.45
CA THR A 9 -30.22 -8.07 -5.94
C THR A 9 -30.17 -8.09 -4.42
N VAL A 10 -31.09 -7.39 -3.75
CA VAL A 10 -31.37 -7.64 -2.35
C VAL A 10 -32.28 -8.86 -2.28
N VAL A 11 -31.74 -10.01 -1.87
CA VAL A 11 -32.54 -11.22 -1.68
C VAL A 11 -33.42 -11.04 -0.45
N THR A 12 -34.69 -10.72 -0.67
CA THR A 12 -35.68 -10.59 0.40
C THR A 12 -36.09 -11.96 0.94
N ARG A 13 -36.37 -12.07 2.25
CA ARG A 13 -36.81 -13.31 2.90
C ARG A 13 -38.00 -13.98 2.18
N GLY A 14 -38.98 -13.19 1.74
CA GLY A 14 -40.14 -13.70 1.01
C GLY A 14 -39.81 -14.25 -0.39
N ALA A 15 -38.65 -13.93 -0.95
CA ALA A 15 -38.20 -14.49 -2.21
C ALA A 15 -37.29 -15.70 -2.05
N ILE A 16 -36.72 -15.92 -0.86
CA ILE A 16 -36.03 -17.17 -0.49
C ILE A 16 -37.07 -18.27 -0.23
N GLU A 17 -38.16 -17.94 0.49
CA GLU A 17 -39.22 -18.89 0.85
C GLU A 17 -40.03 -19.41 -0.37
N ASN A 18 -40.05 -18.65 -1.48
CA ASN A 18 -40.77 -19.00 -2.72
C ASN A 18 -39.87 -19.59 -3.83
N ASP A 19 -38.56 -19.76 -3.60
CA ASP A 19 -37.64 -20.28 -4.61
C ASP A 19 -37.60 -21.82 -4.62
N THR A 20 -37.51 -22.42 -5.80
CA THR A 20 -37.44 -23.88 -6.01
C THR A 20 -36.23 -24.51 -5.31
N ILE A 21 -35.09 -23.80 -5.25
CA ILE A 21 -33.85 -24.27 -4.63
C ILE A 21 -34.02 -24.41 -3.12
N SER A 22 -34.67 -23.46 -2.46
CA SER A 22 -34.84 -23.47 -1.00
C SER A 22 -35.63 -24.69 -0.51
N GLY A 23 -36.67 -25.09 -1.25
CA GLY A 23 -37.44 -26.30 -0.96
C GLY A 23 -36.62 -27.58 -1.12
N VAL A 24 -35.81 -27.66 -2.18
CA VAL A 24 -34.90 -28.79 -2.42
C VAL A 24 -33.79 -28.83 -1.36
N ALA A 25 -33.20 -27.68 -1.03
CA ALA A 25 -32.17 -27.58 0.00
C ALA A 25 -32.69 -28.05 1.35
N ALA A 26 -33.87 -27.57 1.79
CA ALA A 26 -34.53 -28.02 3.02
C ALA A 26 -34.75 -29.53 3.06
N LYS A 27 -34.93 -30.17 1.91
CA LYS A 27 -35.17 -31.60 1.80
C LYS A 27 -33.88 -32.44 1.87
N TYR A 28 -32.73 -31.92 1.41
CA TYR A 28 -31.53 -32.72 1.17
C TYR A 28 -30.26 -32.28 1.91
N TRP A 29 -30.04 -30.98 2.17
CA TRP A 29 -28.76 -30.53 2.74
C TRP A 29 -28.79 -29.29 3.63
N ALA A 30 -29.88 -28.53 3.66
CA ALA A 30 -29.92 -27.28 4.40
C ALA A 30 -29.69 -27.51 5.91
N PRO A 31 -28.87 -26.68 6.57
CA PRO A 31 -28.40 -26.95 7.92
C PRO A 31 -29.53 -26.96 8.97
N PHE A 32 -30.62 -26.21 8.74
CA PHE A 32 -31.75 -26.11 9.67
C PHE A 32 -32.75 -27.28 9.60
N THR A 33 -32.61 -28.20 8.63
CA THR A 33 -33.47 -29.40 8.47
C THR A 33 -32.69 -30.71 8.57
N LYS A 34 -31.49 -30.68 9.15
CA LYS A 34 -30.53 -31.80 9.17
C LYS A 34 -31.09 -33.13 9.66
N GLU A 35 -32.06 -33.10 10.57
CA GLU A 35 -32.69 -34.31 11.14
C GLU A 35 -33.64 -35.02 10.15
N THR A 36 -34.11 -34.34 9.11
CA THR A 36 -35.13 -34.83 8.16
C THR A 36 -34.61 -34.98 6.74
N HIS A 37 -33.30 -34.91 6.51
CA HIS A 37 -32.72 -35.00 5.17
C HIS A 37 -32.97 -36.36 4.52
N GLU A 38 -33.34 -36.34 3.24
CA GLU A 38 -33.34 -37.55 2.41
C GLU A 38 -31.91 -38.02 2.10
N LYS A 39 -31.79 -39.27 1.63
CA LYS A 39 -30.50 -39.84 1.23
C LYS A 39 -29.93 -39.09 0.02
N PHE A 40 -28.60 -39.04 -0.05
CA PHE A 40 -27.87 -38.48 -1.19
C PHE A 40 -28.30 -39.10 -2.53
N ASP A 41 -28.57 -38.24 -3.50
CA ASP A 41 -28.83 -38.61 -4.90
C ASP A 41 -27.91 -37.80 -5.84
N ALA A 42 -27.05 -38.50 -6.57
CA ALA A 42 -26.14 -37.90 -7.53
C ALA A 42 -26.87 -37.29 -8.74
N LYS A 43 -28.01 -37.88 -9.17
CA LYS A 43 -28.77 -37.38 -10.32
C LYS A 43 -29.39 -36.01 -10.05
N LEU A 44 -29.67 -35.70 -8.78
CA LEU A 44 -30.18 -34.40 -8.38
C LEU A 44 -29.19 -33.28 -8.74
N ILE A 45 -27.88 -33.55 -8.70
CA ILE A 45 -26.84 -32.58 -9.07
C ILE A 45 -26.93 -32.26 -10.56
N ASP A 46 -27.06 -33.29 -11.41
CA ASP A 46 -27.24 -33.10 -12.86
C ASP A 46 -28.52 -32.30 -13.14
N ILE A 47 -29.62 -32.60 -12.44
CA ILE A 47 -30.91 -31.89 -12.57
C ILE A 47 -30.79 -30.42 -12.15
N ILE A 48 -30.13 -30.12 -11.02
CA ILE A 48 -29.90 -28.74 -10.55
C ILE A 48 -29.03 -27.99 -11.54
N TYR A 49 -27.93 -28.60 -11.98
CA TYR A 49 -27.01 -27.98 -12.93
C TYR A 49 -27.69 -27.65 -14.27
N GLU A 50 -28.42 -28.60 -14.85
CA GLU A 50 -29.11 -28.38 -16.13
C GLU A 50 -30.23 -27.35 -16.01
N ASN A 51 -31.07 -27.43 -14.98
CA ASN A 51 -32.28 -26.62 -14.89
C ASN A 51 -32.10 -25.26 -14.21
N GLU A 52 -31.30 -25.20 -13.15
CA GLU A 52 -31.15 -24.00 -12.33
C GLU A 52 -29.88 -23.20 -12.69
N MET A 53 -28.86 -23.82 -13.31
CA MET A 53 -27.64 -23.13 -13.78
C MET A 53 -27.63 -22.95 -15.31
N LEU A 54 -27.56 -24.02 -16.10
CA LEU A 54 -27.38 -23.91 -17.57
C LEU A 54 -28.58 -23.26 -18.26
N LYS A 55 -29.81 -23.73 -18.02
CA LYS A 55 -31.02 -23.16 -18.65
C LYS A 55 -31.28 -21.69 -18.26
N THR A 56 -30.80 -21.27 -17.09
CA THR A 56 -30.92 -19.89 -16.62
C THR A 56 -29.72 -19.02 -17.01
N GLN A 57 -28.76 -19.56 -17.78
CA GLN A 57 -27.50 -18.92 -18.16
C GLN A 57 -26.70 -18.42 -16.95
N PHE A 58 -26.52 -19.30 -15.95
CA PHE A 58 -25.79 -19.03 -14.72
C PHE A 58 -26.32 -17.79 -13.97
N ASN A 59 -27.65 -17.72 -13.80
CA ASN A 59 -28.29 -16.61 -13.11
C ASN A 59 -27.68 -16.40 -11.70
N SER A 60 -27.11 -15.22 -11.45
CA SER A 60 -26.37 -14.88 -10.23
C SER A 60 -27.17 -15.14 -8.95
N ARG A 61 -28.47 -14.83 -8.96
CA ARG A 61 -29.35 -15.04 -7.82
C ARG A 61 -29.53 -16.52 -7.48
N LYS A 62 -29.69 -17.38 -8.50
CA LYS A 62 -29.84 -18.83 -8.31
C LYS A 62 -28.57 -19.45 -7.74
N ILE A 63 -27.42 -19.02 -8.24
CA ILE A 63 -26.10 -19.43 -7.74
C ILE A 63 -25.90 -19.00 -6.28
N MET A 64 -26.23 -17.75 -5.95
CA MET A 64 -26.17 -17.23 -4.58
C MET A 64 -27.09 -18.01 -3.63
N MET A 65 -28.27 -18.44 -4.06
CA MET A 65 -29.15 -19.28 -3.23
C MET A 65 -28.57 -20.67 -2.96
N LEU A 66 -27.88 -21.27 -3.94
CA LEU A 66 -27.18 -22.54 -3.73
C LEU A 66 -26.03 -22.38 -2.73
N GLU A 67 -25.21 -21.34 -2.90
CA GLU A 67 -24.10 -21.03 -1.98
C GLU A 67 -24.62 -20.77 -0.56
N PHE A 68 -25.61 -19.88 -0.41
CA PHE A 68 -26.19 -19.53 0.90
C PHE A 68 -26.79 -20.74 1.62
N SER A 69 -27.31 -21.71 0.85
CA SER A 69 -27.85 -22.95 1.40
C SER A 69 -26.79 -23.99 1.80
N GLN A 70 -25.50 -23.68 1.66
CA GLN A 70 -24.35 -24.56 1.91
C GLN A 70 -24.30 -25.79 0.98
N TYR A 71 -24.66 -25.59 -0.30
CA TYR A 71 -24.69 -26.68 -1.30
C TYR A 71 -23.33 -27.37 -1.47
N LEU A 72 -22.23 -26.61 -1.42
CA LEU A 72 -20.88 -27.16 -1.53
C LEU A 72 -20.49 -28.00 -0.30
N GLU A 73 -20.69 -27.45 0.89
CA GLU A 73 -20.18 -27.99 2.15
C GLU A 73 -20.99 -29.15 2.71
N GLU A 74 -22.30 -29.18 2.44
CA GLU A 74 -23.23 -30.17 2.99
C GLU A 74 -23.74 -31.17 1.93
N TYR A 75 -23.75 -30.84 0.63
CA TYR A 75 -24.24 -31.76 -0.42
C TYR A 75 -23.16 -32.24 -1.41
N LEU A 76 -22.42 -31.34 -2.05
CA LEU A 76 -21.46 -31.69 -3.10
C LEU A 76 -20.21 -32.36 -2.53
N TRP A 77 -19.39 -31.63 -1.77
CA TRP A 77 -18.06 -32.14 -1.41
C TRP A 77 -18.08 -33.39 -0.51
N PRO A 78 -18.94 -33.50 0.52
CA PRO A 78 -18.99 -34.70 1.36
C PRO A 78 -19.29 -35.99 0.58
N ASN A 79 -20.02 -35.88 -0.53
CA ASN A 79 -20.45 -37.02 -1.35
C ASN A 79 -19.64 -37.16 -2.66
N TYR A 80 -18.60 -36.37 -2.85
CA TYR A 80 -17.79 -36.39 -4.07
C TYR A 80 -16.90 -37.63 -4.15
N GLN A 81 -16.75 -38.14 -5.38
CA GLN A 81 -15.85 -39.23 -5.77
C GLN A 81 -15.32 -38.93 -7.18
N ALA A 82 -14.01 -38.74 -7.31
CA ALA A 82 -13.40 -38.25 -8.56
C ALA A 82 -13.63 -39.19 -9.76
N GLN A 83 -13.66 -40.50 -9.52
CA GLN A 83 -13.77 -41.51 -10.59
C GLN A 83 -15.17 -41.58 -11.23
N SER A 84 -16.22 -41.20 -10.49
CA SER A 84 -17.62 -41.34 -10.94
C SER A 84 -18.34 -40.00 -11.10
N ALA A 85 -17.70 -38.88 -10.77
CA ALA A 85 -18.31 -37.57 -10.84
C ALA A 85 -18.63 -37.16 -12.30
N SER A 86 -19.87 -36.74 -12.53
CA SER A 86 -20.33 -36.25 -13.83
C SER A 86 -19.72 -34.89 -14.20
N LYS A 87 -19.91 -34.45 -15.45
CA LYS A 87 -19.55 -33.09 -15.90
C LYS A 87 -20.22 -32.03 -15.01
N ALA A 88 -21.53 -32.17 -14.81
CA ALA A 88 -22.34 -31.26 -14.01
C ALA A 88 -21.90 -31.22 -12.54
N TYR A 89 -21.46 -32.33 -11.97
CA TYR A 89 -20.94 -32.37 -10.60
C TYR A 89 -19.66 -31.53 -10.47
N ASN A 90 -18.68 -31.75 -11.36
CA ASN A 90 -17.43 -30.99 -11.35
C ASN A 90 -17.67 -29.49 -11.58
N LEU A 91 -18.54 -29.14 -12.55
CA LEU A 91 -18.86 -27.75 -12.84
C LEU A 91 -19.69 -27.08 -11.74
N SER A 92 -20.58 -27.81 -11.06
CA SER A 92 -21.29 -27.29 -9.89
C SER A 92 -20.32 -26.88 -8.78
N ILE A 93 -19.30 -27.70 -8.51
CA ILE A 93 -18.25 -27.36 -7.52
C ILE A 93 -17.48 -26.12 -7.97
N VAL A 94 -17.05 -26.07 -9.24
CA VAL A 94 -16.35 -24.91 -9.84
C VAL A 94 -17.15 -23.61 -9.65
N VAL A 95 -18.45 -23.64 -9.96
CA VAL A 95 -19.33 -22.48 -9.84
C VAL A 95 -19.50 -22.05 -8.38
N MET A 96 -19.67 -22.99 -7.44
CA MET A 96 -19.78 -22.65 -6.02
C MET A 96 -18.49 -22.04 -5.46
N VAL A 97 -17.33 -22.54 -5.88
CA VAL A 97 -16.04 -21.94 -5.48
C VAL A 97 -15.93 -20.52 -6.04
N ASN A 98 -16.24 -20.32 -7.32
CA ASN A 98 -16.20 -18.98 -7.92
C ASN A 98 -17.16 -18.00 -7.24
N GLU A 99 -18.36 -18.47 -6.88
CA GLU A 99 -19.33 -17.66 -6.13
C GLU A 99 -18.80 -17.24 -4.76
N LYS A 100 -18.15 -18.16 -4.02
CA LYS A 100 -17.53 -17.83 -2.72
C LYS A 100 -16.46 -16.75 -2.86
N PHE A 101 -15.67 -16.77 -3.92
CA PHE A 101 -14.71 -15.70 -4.23
C PHE A 101 -15.41 -14.38 -4.57
N ARG A 102 -16.52 -14.44 -5.33
CA ARG A 102 -17.33 -13.26 -5.67
C ARG A 102 -17.91 -12.58 -4.43
N GLU A 103 -18.42 -13.36 -3.47
CA GLU A 103 -18.94 -12.91 -2.18
C GLU A 103 -17.84 -12.57 -1.15
N ARG A 104 -16.55 -12.66 -1.54
CA ARG A 104 -15.38 -12.42 -0.67
C ARG A 104 -15.36 -13.27 0.60
N SER A 105 -15.81 -14.51 0.50
CA SER A 105 -15.77 -15.48 1.60
C SER A 105 -14.32 -15.92 1.87
N LEU A 106 -13.83 -15.68 3.09
CA LEU A 106 -12.45 -15.98 3.50
C LEU A 106 -12.13 -17.50 3.54
N ASP A 107 -13.14 -18.37 3.47
CA ASP A 107 -13.02 -19.83 3.68
C ASP A 107 -13.35 -20.66 2.41
N ALA A 108 -13.18 -20.10 1.21
CA ALA A 108 -13.59 -20.73 -0.06
C ALA A 108 -13.04 -22.16 -0.27
N TRP A 109 -11.85 -22.46 0.28
CA TRP A 109 -11.19 -23.77 0.16
C TRP A 109 -11.32 -24.68 1.39
N ALA A 110 -11.82 -24.16 2.52
CA ALA A 110 -11.75 -24.86 3.80
C ALA A 110 -12.51 -26.20 3.78
N CYS A 111 -13.62 -26.26 3.04
CA CYS A 111 -14.46 -27.46 2.93
C CYS A 111 -13.73 -28.67 2.34
N PHE A 112 -12.74 -28.44 1.46
CA PHE A 112 -11.99 -29.50 0.79
C PHE A 112 -11.20 -30.36 1.78
N SER A 113 -10.83 -29.80 2.93
CA SER A 113 -10.12 -30.50 4.02
C SER A 113 -10.90 -31.70 4.59
N LYS A 114 -12.24 -31.71 4.50
CA LYS A 114 -13.07 -32.84 4.98
C LYS A 114 -12.77 -34.16 4.22
N LYS A 115 -12.36 -34.07 2.95
CA LYS A 115 -12.05 -35.19 2.05
C LYS A 115 -10.86 -34.85 1.14
N ALA A 116 -9.72 -34.54 1.75
CA ALA A 116 -8.55 -34.04 1.02
C ALA A 116 -8.05 -34.99 -0.08
N ASP A 117 -8.20 -36.30 0.08
CA ASP A 117 -7.72 -37.33 -0.86
C ASP A 117 -8.38 -37.25 -2.25
N GLU A 118 -9.63 -36.77 -2.32
CA GLU A 118 -10.37 -36.65 -3.60
C GLU A 118 -10.02 -35.37 -4.37
N PHE A 119 -9.36 -34.39 -3.72
CA PHE A 119 -9.09 -33.08 -4.31
C PHE A 119 -8.17 -33.14 -5.52
N SER A 120 -7.13 -33.98 -5.50
CA SER A 120 -6.23 -34.11 -6.66
C SER A 120 -6.97 -34.70 -7.87
N GLY A 121 -7.89 -35.64 -7.65
CA GLY A 121 -8.75 -36.20 -8.70
C GLY A 121 -9.74 -35.18 -9.27
N PHE A 122 -10.38 -34.40 -8.41
CA PHE A 122 -11.24 -33.28 -8.80
C PHE A 122 -10.47 -32.25 -9.64
N PHE A 123 -9.33 -31.79 -9.15
CA PHE A 123 -8.51 -30.79 -9.82
C PHE A 123 -8.04 -31.28 -11.18
N ARG A 124 -7.58 -32.54 -11.28
CA ARG A 124 -7.23 -33.19 -12.54
C ARG A 124 -8.38 -33.13 -13.55
N ARG A 125 -9.61 -33.41 -13.11
CA ARG A 125 -10.80 -33.40 -13.96
C ARG A 125 -11.16 -31.99 -14.44
N VAL A 126 -11.01 -30.99 -13.59
CA VAL A 126 -11.17 -29.56 -13.96
C VAL A 126 -10.16 -29.16 -15.03
N LEU A 127 -8.90 -29.56 -14.91
CA LEU A 127 -7.88 -29.29 -15.92
C LEU A 127 -8.23 -29.94 -17.27
N GLU A 128 -8.70 -31.19 -17.27
CA GLU A 128 -9.15 -31.86 -18.50
C GLU A 128 -10.33 -31.13 -19.16
N LEU A 129 -11.34 -30.75 -18.38
CA LEU A 129 -12.50 -29.98 -18.88
C LEU A 129 -12.09 -28.61 -19.42
N SER A 130 -11.10 -27.95 -18.83
CA SER A 130 -10.61 -26.65 -19.30
C SER A 130 -9.97 -26.71 -20.70
N LEU A 131 -9.36 -27.85 -21.05
CA LEU A 131 -8.73 -28.09 -22.36
C LEU A 131 -9.70 -28.62 -23.42
N GLN A 132 -10.83 -29.20 -23.01
CA GLN A 132 -11.86 -29.69 -23.91
C GLN A 132 -12.42 -28.52 -24.75
N GLU A 133 -12.66 -28.73 -26.05
CA GLU A 133 -13.20 -27.70 -26.96
C GLU A 133 -14.68 -27.93 -27.31
N GLU A 134 -15.13 -29.18 -27.36
CA GLU A 134 -16.52 -29.53 -27.70
C GLU A 134 -17.34 -29.91 -26.46
N GLY A 135 -18.64 -29.64 -26.47
CA GLY A 135 -19.57 -30.10 -25.40
C GLY A 135 -19.57 -29.27 -24.12
N LEU A 136 -18.92 -28.10 -24.17
CA LEU A 136 -18.95 -27.07 -23.13
C LEU A 136 -19.43 -25.75 -23.74
N SER A 137 -20.29 -25.03 -23.04
CA SER A 137 -20.68 -23.68 -23.43
C SER A 137 -19.55 -22.67 -23.13
N PRO A 138 -19.53 -21.51 -23.80
CA PRO A 138 -18.56 -20.46 -23.50
C PRO A 138 -18.57 -20.01 -22.03
N MET A 139 -19.75 -19.98 -21.40
CA MET A 139 -19.89 -19.68 -19.97
C MET A 139 -19.25 -20.75 -19.08
N GLU A 140 -19.38 -22.04 -19.44
CA GLU A 140 -18.69 -23.13 -18.73
C GLU A 140 -17.16 -22.97 -18.86
N HIS A 141 -16.66 -22.60 -20.04
CA HIS A 141 -15.23 -22.30 -20.23
C HIS A 141 -14.76 -21.11 -19.39
N CYS A 142 -15.55 -20.05 -19.31
CA CYS A 142 -15.23 -18.90 -18.45
C CYS A 142 -15.23 -19.30 -16.98
N ALA A 143 -16.20 -20.08 -16.51
CA ALA A 143 -16.24 -20.56 -15.13
C ALA A 143 -15.01 -21.42 -14.76
N LEU A 144 -14.56 -22.28 -15.69
CA LEU A 144 -13.33 -23.05 -15.53
C LEU A 144 -12.09 -22.15 -15.45
N LEU A 145 -11.97 -21.13 -16.30
CA LEU A 145 -10.87 -20.16 -16.22
C LEU A 145 -10.90 -19.36 -14.92
N THR A 146 -12.07 -18.88 -14.49
CA THR A 146 -12.23 -18.18 -13.20
C THR A 146 -11.82 -19.05 -12.03
N PHE A 147 -12.13 -20.35 -12.06
CA PHE A 147 -11.66 -21.28 -11.03
C PHE A 147 -10.14 -21.42 -11.02
N LEU A 148 -9.50 -21.46 -12.21
CA LEU A 148 -8.05 -21.50 -12.30
C LEU A 148 -7.40 -20.20 -11.80
N VAL A 149 -7.99 -19.04 -12.14
CA VAL A 149 -7.60 -17.73 -11.60
C VAL A 149 -7.62 -17.77 -10.07
N ASN A 150 -8.74 -18.22 -9.48
CA ASN A 150 -8.88 -18.35 -8.04
C ASN A 150 -7.87 -19.35 -7.43
N ALA A 151 -7.63 -20.47 -8.10
CA ALA A 151 -6.69 -21.50 -7.64
C ALA A 151 -5.23 -21.02 -7.65
N PHE A 152 -4.78 -20.37 -8.74
CA PHE A 152 -3.44 -19.78 -8.81
C PHE A 152 -3.31 -18.52 -7.94
N GLY A 153 -4.41 -17.83 -7.64
CA GLY A 153 -4.45 -16.76 -6.66
C GLY A 153 -4.37 -17.25 -5.20
N SER A 154 -4.56 -18.54 -4.93
CA SER A 154 -4.63 -19.10 -3.57
C SER A 154 -3.45 -20.00 -3.22
N VAL A 155 -2.23 -19.60 -3.61
CA VAL A 155 -0.99 -20.40 -3.42
C VAL A 155 -0.58 -20.57 -1.95
N GLU A 156 -1.12 -19.77 -1.05
CA GLU A 156 -0.98 -19.91 0.39
C GLU A 156 -1.74 -21.12 0.95
N THR A 157 -2.80 -21.55 0.26
CA THR A 157 -3.65 -22.67 0.72
C THR A 157 -2.98 -24.00 0.36
N PRO A 158 -2.54 -24.84 1.32
CA PRO A 158 -1.69 -26.00 1.03
C PRO A 158 -2.30 -27.03 0.07
N ILE A 159 -3.60 -27.30 0.18
CA ILE A 159 -4.28 -28.30 -0.67
C ILE A 159 -4.31 -27.86 -2.14
N VAL A 160 -4.52 -26.57 -2.39
CA VAL A 160 -4.52 -25.96 -3.73
C VAL A 160 -3.09 -25.84 -4.26
N HIS A 161 -2.17 -25.33 -3.44
CA HIS A 161 -0.76 -25.17 -3.78
C HIS A 161 -0.11 -26.50 -4.22
N ASN A 162 -0.48 -27.60 -3.58
CA ASN A 162 0.03 -28.92 -3.93
C ASN A 162 -0.30 -29.34 -5.36
N GLU A 163 -1.42 -28.89 -5.92
CA GLU A 163 -1.83 -29.17 -7.29
C GLU A 163 -1.30 -28.11 -8.26
N THR A 164 -1.40 -26.82 -7.94
CA THR A 164 -0.94 -25.73 -8.82
C THR A 164 0.57 -25.76 -9.04
N LYS A 165 1.38 -26.09 -8.02
CA LYS A 165 2.84 -26.19 -8.15
C LYS A 165 3.30 -27.24 -9.17
N LYS A 166 2.49 -28.26 -9.46
CA LYS A 166 2.78 -29.28 -10.48
C LYS A 166 2.76 -28.67 -11.90
N LEU A 167 1.95 -27.64 -12.11
CA LEU A 167 1.73 -26.98 -13.41
C LEU A 167 2.78 -25.90 -13.74
N VAL A 168 3.43 -25.33 -12.73
CA VAL A 168 4.41 -24.23 -12.86
C VAL A 168 5.83 -24.64 -12.43
N SER A 169 6.13 -25.94 -12.47
CA SER A 169 7.47 -26.44 -12.17
C SER A 169 8.41 -26.28 -13.37
N ILE A 170 9.73 -26.45 -13.14
CA ILE A 170 10.74 -26.41 -14.22
C ILE A 170 10.43 -27.40 -15.35
N GLU A 171 9.63 -28.45 -15.11
CA GLU A 171 9.24 -29.45 -16.12
C GLU A 171 8.54 -28.84 -17.34
N MET A 172 7.87 -27.69 -17.18
CA MET A 172 7.22 -26.98 -18.28
C MET A 172 8.21 -26.50 -19.36
N TRP A 173 9.51 -26.41 -19.04
CA TRP A 173 10.56 -26.11 -20.00
C TRP A 173 10.78 -27.22 -21.03
N HIS A 174 10.09 -28.36 -20.90
CA HIS A 174 10.06 -29.40 -21.93
C HIS A 174 9.58 -28.86 -23.29
N GLY A 175 8.63 -27.92 -23.29
CA GLY A 175 8.12 -27.28 -24.51
C GLY A 175 9.03 -26.20 -25.10
N LEU A 176 10.10 -25.78 -24.40
CA LEU A 176 11.04 -24.77 -24.89
C LEU A 176 12.01 -25.35 -25.93
N LEU A 177 12.42 -24.51 -26.88
CA LEU A 177 13.48 -24.86 -27.82
C LEU A 177 14.77 -25.21 -27.06
N PRO A 178 15.56 -26.18 -27.54
CA PRO A 178 16.86 -26.50 -26.92
C PRO A 178 17.76 -25.27 -26.80
N THR A 179 17.80 -24.43 -27.83
CA THR A 179 18.59 -23.18 -27.88
C THR A 179 18.14 -22.15 -26.84
N GLN A 180 16.84 -22.04 -26.58
CA GLN A 180 16.28 -21.17 -25.54
C GLN A 180 16.66 -21.66 -24.14
N ARG A 181 16.55 -22.98 -23.88
CA ARG A 181 16.99 -23.57 -22.61
C ARG A 181 18.47 -23.32 -22.36
N GLU A 182 19.30 -23.45 -23.39
CA GLU A 182 20.72 -23.14 -23.30
C GLU A 182 21.01 -21.68 -22.95
N ASP A 183 20.26 -20.73 -23.50
CA ASP A 183 20.39 -19.32 -23.14
C ASP A 183 19.99 -19.05 -21.68
N LEU A 184 18.94 -19.71 -21.17
CA LEU A 184 18.56 -19.65 -19.75
C LEU A 184 19.66 -20.26 -18.85
N PHE A 185 20.29 -21.37 -19.25
CA PHE A 185 21.39 -21.99 -18.51
C PHE A 185 22.66 -21.14 -18.49
N LYS A 186 22.92 -20.37 -19.56
CA LYS A 186 24.05 -19.41 -19.58
C LYS A 186 23.84 -18.30 -18.57
N LYS A 187 22.60 -17.80 -18.44
CA LYS A 187 22.24 -16.80 -17.41
C LYS A 187 22.40 -17.37 -16.00
N GLN A 188 21.90 -18.59 -15.76
CA GLN A 188 22.04 -19.27 -14.47
C GLN A 188 22.54 -20.71 -14.60
N LYS A 189 23.85 -20.90 -14.40
CA LYS A 189 24.53 -22.21 -14.55
C LYS A 189 23.97 -23.30 -13.65
N LYS A 190 23.45 -22.94 -12.47
CA LYS A 190 22.88 -23.90 -11.51
C LYS A 190 21.65 -24.63 -12.07
N LEU A 191 20.88 -23.99 -12.95
CA LEU A 191 19.65 -24.57 -13.49
C LEU A 191 19.90 -25.76 -14.41
N ARG A 192 21.03 -25.82 -15.11
CA ARG A 192 21.36 -26.95 -15.98
C ARG A 192 21.37 -28.27 -15.19
N LYS A 193 22.04 -28.28 -14.05
CA LYS A 193 22.12 -29.47 -13.18
C LYS A 193 20.74 -29.85 -12.63
N VAL A 194 19.90 -28.87 -12.29
CA VAL A 194 18.52 -29.11 -11.83
C VAL A 194 17.70 -29.73 -12.96
N TRP A 195 17.75 -29.15 -14.15
CA TRP A 195 17.05 -29.65 -15.34
C TRP A 195 17.46 -31.08 -15.69
N GLU A 196 18.76 -31.37 -15.78
CA GLU A 196 19.28 -32.72 -16.06
C GLU A 196 18.85 -33.77 -15.00
N ASN A 197 18.74 -33.36 -13.73
CA ASN A 197 18.22 -34.23 -12.67
C ASN A 197 16.73 -34.51 -12.83
N VAL A 198 15.95 -33.49 -13.18
CA VAL A 198 14.50 -33.59 -13.38
C VAL A 198 14.20 -34.44 -14.61
N VAL A 199 14.85 -34.18 -15.74
CA VAL A 199 14.69 -34.97 -16.98
C VAL A 199 14.99 -36.46 -16.75
N ARG A 200 15.99 -36.80 -15.94
CA ARG A 200 16.29 -38.20 -15.58
C ARG A 200 15.20 -38.87 -14.74
N LYS A 201 14.38 -38.10 -14.03
CA LYS A 201 13.28 -38.58 -13.18
C LYS A 201 11.90 -38.44 -13.83
N MET A 202 11.80 -37.76 -14.97
CA MET A 202 10.52 -37.54 -15.66
C MET A 202 9.88 -38.87 -16.06
N SER A 203 8.63 -39.06 -15.64
CA SER A 203 7.79 -40.19 -16.04
C SER A 203 6.73 -39.75 -17.06
N ASN A 204 6.08 -40.72 -17.69
CA ASN A 204 4.94 -40.44 -18.58
C ASN A 204 3.71 -39.93 -17.79
N ASP A 205 3.52 -40.33 -16.54
CA ASP A 205 2.41 -39.86 -15.68
C ASP A 205 2.44 -38.34 -15.44
N GLY A 206 3.61 -37.71 -15.48
CA GLY A 206 3.77 -36.26 -15.34
C GLY A 206 3.43 -35.47 -16.61
N GLN A 207 3.19 -36.12 -17.76
CA GLN A 207 3.13 -35.46 -19.07
C GLN A 207 2.05 -34.40 -19.17
N PHE A 208 0.86 -34.74 -18.69
CA PHE A 208 -0.23 -33.81 -18.73
C PHE A 208 0.10 -32.51 -17.99
N HIS A 209 0.66 -32.59 -16.78
CA HIS A 209 0.91 -31.40 -15.95
C HIS A 209 1.95 -30.48 -16.58
N ARG A 210 3.04 -31.02 -17.15
CA ARG A 210 4.10 -30.22 -17.79
C ARG A 210 3.68 -29.56 -19.10
N GLU A 211 2.74 -30.16 -19.84
CA GLU A 211 2.24 -29.63 -21.12
C GLU A 211 0.94 -28.82 -20.98
N TYR A 212 0.29 -28.86 -19.81
CA TYR A 212 -1.03 -28.27 -19.58
C TYR A 212 -1.12 -26.79 -20.01
N LEU A 213 -0.24 -25.93 -19.50
CA LEU A 213 -0.25 -24.49 -19.81
C LEU A 213 0.09 -24.23 -21.28
N TRP A 214 0.97 -25.04 -21.90
CA TRP A 214 1.25 -24.95 -23.34
C TRP A 214 -0.01 -25.24 -24.17
N ASN A 215 -0.73 -26.31 -23.81
CA ASN A 215 -1.95 -26.71 -24.49
C ASN A 215 -3.08 -25.68 -24.28
N LEU A 216 -3.19 -25.10 -23.09
CA LEU A 216 -4.15 -24.06 -22.79
C LEU A 216 -3.86 -22.77 -23.57
N ILE A 217 -2.59 -22.36 -23.67
CA ILE A 217 -2.15 -21.24 -24.54
C ILE A 217 -2.46 -21.54 -26.01
N ALA A 218 -2.25 -22.78 -26.47
CA ALA A 218 -2.57 -23.16 -27.85
C ALA A 218 -4.08 -23.07 -28.13
N LYS A 219 -4.93 -23.49 -27.17
CA LYS A 219 -6.39 -23.31 -27.24
C LYS A 219 -6.77 -21.84 -27.32
N PHE A 220 -6.23 -21.00 -26.44
CA PHE A 220 -6.47 -19.54 -26.49
C PHE A 220 -6.12 -18.94 -27.85
N LYS A 221 -4.97 -19.27 -28.43
CA LYS A 221 -4.59 -18.77 -29.76
C LYS A 221 -5.55 -19.19 -30.86
N ARG A 222 -6.11 -20.41 -30.80
CA ARG A 222 -7.13 -20.85 -31.77
C ARG A 222 -8.39 -20.01 -31.64
N ILE A 223 -8.83 -19.72 -30.42
CA ILE A 223 -10.00 -18.86 -30.16
C ILE A 223 -9.73 -17.43 -30.63
N LEU A 224 -8.53 -16.89 -30.39
CA LEU A 224 -8.17 -15.54 -30.82
C LEU A 224 -8.17 -15.39 -32.35
N LYS A 225 -7.84 -16.44 -33.10
CA LYS A 225 -7.88 -16.45 -34.57
C LYS A 225 -9.28 -16.34 -35.17
N ILE A 226 -10.33 -16.60 -34.39
CA ILE A 226 -11.73 -16.41 -34.83
C ILE A 226 -11.96 -14.94 -35.26
N PHE A 227 -11.24 -14.00 -34.66
CA PHE A 227 -11.36 -12.57 -34.95
C PHE A 227 -10.57 -12.11 -36.19
N ASP A 228 -9.77 -12.98 -36.83
CA ASP A 228 -8.94 -12.60 -37.98
C ASP A 228 -9.75 -12.47 -39.30
N GLY A 229 -11.04 -12.84 -39.31
CA GLY A 229 -11.86 -12.98 -40.53
C GLY A 229 -13.21 -12.24 -40.56
N SER A 230 -13.56 -11.39 -39.59
CA SER A 230 -14.91 -10.81 -39.51
C SER A 230 -15.10 -9.52 -40.33
N GLU A 231 -14.91 -9.59 -41.65
CA GLU A 231 -15.59 -8.70 -42.61
C GLU A 231 -16.57 -9.54 -43.44
N GLY A 232 -17.76 -9.79 -42.88
CA GLY A 232 -18.92 -10.30 -43.61
C GLY A 232 -19.10 -11.83 -43.59
N GLU A 233 -20.32 -12.25 -43.20
CA GLU A 233 -20.89 -13.62 -43.27
C GLU A 233 -20.34 -14.59 -42.19
N GLU A 234 -21.09 -15.32 -41.36
CA GLU A 234 -22.49 -15.77 -41.32
C GLU A 234 -22.99 -15.87 -39.87
N GLU A 235 -24.30 -16.10 -39.69
CA GLU A 235 -24.99 -16.34 -38.42
C GLU A 235 -24.35 -17.49 -37.59
N GLY A 236 -23.46 -17.16 -36.65
CA GLY A 236 -22.89 -18.09 -35.68
C GLY A 236 -22.39 -17.33 -34.44
N GLU A 237 -22.66 -17.88 -33.25
CA GLU A 237 -22.33 -17.44 -31.87
C GLU A 237 -21.93 -15.97 -31.62
N ASP A 238 -22.62 -15.34 -30.65
CA ASP A 238 -22.33 -13.97 -30.21
C ASP A 238 -20.83 -13.79 -29.85
N PRO A 239 -20.06 -12.95 -30.55
CA PRO A 239 -18.62 -12.79 -30.33
C PRO A 239 -18.27 -12.34 -28.92
N VAL A 240 -19.26 -11.82 -28.17
CA VAL A 240 -19.15 -11.40 -26.78
C VAL A 240 -18.57 -12.49 -25.87
N ASP A 241 -19.00 -13.74 -26.02
CA ASP A 241 -18.55 -14.79 -25.10
C ASP A 241 -17.12 -15.24 -25.38
N SER A 242 -16.71 -15.26 -26.65
CA SER A 242 -15.30 -15.46 -27.06
C SER A 242 -14.40 -14.33 -26.57
N ILE A 243 -14.89 -13.08 -26.58
CA ILE A 243 -14.17 -11.93 -26.01
C ILE A 243 -13.98 -12.11 -24.50
N LYS A 244 -15.05 -12.43 -23.75
CA LYS A 244 -14.97 -12.69 -22.30
C LYS A 244 -13.98 -13.82 -21.95
N TYR A 245 -13.98 -14.89 -22.74
CA TYR A 245 -13.00 -15.96 -22.58
C TYR A 245 -11.58 -15.43 -22.75
N CYS A 246 -11.33 -14.63 -23.79
CA CYS A 246 -10.03 -14.02 -24.03
C CYS A 246 -9.60 -13.10 -22.88
N GLU A 247 -10.50 -12.27 -22.37
CA GLU A 247 -10.26 -11.39 -21.21
C GLU A 247 -9.89 -12.18 -19.96
N ARG A 248 -10.69 -13.21 -19.61
CA ARG A 248 -10.42 -14.09 -18.46
C ARG A 248 -9.14 -14.89 -18.64
N PHE A 249 -8.79 -15.26 -19.86
CA PHE A 249 -7.53 -15.94 -20.13
C PHE A 249 -6.33 -15.02 -19.90
N ILE A 250 -6.38 -13.78 -20.37
CA ILE A 250 -5.30 -12.81 -20.10
C ILE A 250 -5.19 -12.49 -18.61
N GLU A 251 -6.31 -12.40 -17.89
CA GLU A 251 -6.30 -12.28 -16.42
C GLU A 251 -5.53 -13.42 -15.74
N LEU A 252 -5.79 -14.68 -16.14
CA LEU A 252 -5.05 -15.84 -15.64
C LEU A 252 -3.53 -15.68 -15.86
N LEU A 253 -3.13 -15.18 -17.03
CA LEU A 253 -1.71 -14.98 -17.33
C LEU A 253 -1.09 -13.84 -16.52
N ILE A 254 -1.83 -12.76 -16.28
CA ILE A 254 -1.39 -11.66 -15.42
C ILE A 254 -1.15 -12.20 -14.01
N ASP A 255 -2.07 -12.99 -13.46
CA ASP A 255 -1.93 -13.56 -12.12
C ASP A 255 -0.73 -14.51 -12.03
N LEU A 256 -0.52 -15.38 -13.03
CA LEU A 256 0.65 -16.25 -13.11
C LEU A 256 1.98 -15.47 -13.16
N GLU A 257 2.00 -14.33 -13.87
CA GLU A 257 3.20 -13.50 -14.00
C GLU A 257 3.42 -12.56 -12.79
N SER A 258 2.39 -12.28 -12.01
CA SER A 258 2.42 -11.32 -10.90
C SER A 258 2.73 -11.94 -9.53
N ILE A 259 2.85 -13.28 -9.48
CA ILE A 259 3.24 -14.08 -8.30
C ILE A 259 4.57 -14.78 -8.58
N LEU A 260 5.57 -14.63 -7.71
CA LEU A 260 6.94 -15.10 -8.00
C LEU A 260 7.04 -16.64 -8.19
N GLN A 261 6.29 -17.41 -7.40
CA GLN A 261 6.35 -18.89 -7.44
C GLN A 261 5.84 -19.45 -8.77
N THR A 262 4.79 -18.84 -9.34
CA THR A 262 4.25 -19.22 -10.64
C THR A 262 5.09 -18.64 -11.77
N ARG A 263 5.53 -17.39 -11.64
CA ARG A 263 6.35 -16.67 -12.62
C ARG A 263 7.68 -17.34 -12.92
N ARG A 264 8.36 -17.86 -11.88
CA ARG A 264 9.77 -18.32 -11.90
C ARG A 264 10.15 -19.15 -13.13
N PHE A 265 9.27 -20.04 -13.57
CA PHE A 265 9.48 -20.86 -14.78
C PHE A 265 8.49 -20.52 -15.91
N PHE A 266 7.32 -19.96 -15.58
CA PHE A 266 6.29 -19.62 -16.54
C PHE A 266 6.66 -18.43 -17.44
N ASN A 267 7.39 -17.42 -16.94
CA ASN A 267 7.76 -16.24 -17.74
C ASN A 267 8.52 -16.64 -19.02
N SER A 268 9.41 -17.63 -18.94
CA SER A 268 10.13 -18.16 -20.11
C SER A 268 9.18 -18.82 -21.13
N VAL A 269 8.16 -19.53 -20.63
CA VAL A 269 7.12 -20.16 -21.44
C VAL A 269 6.24 -19.11 -22.12
N LEU A 270 5.85 -18.05 -21.39
CA LEU A 270 5.06 -16.95 -21.94
C LEU A 270 5.76 -16.31 -23.15
N HIS A 271 7.04 -15.94 -23.00
CA HIS A 271 7.84 -15.38 -24.11
C HIS A 271 8.00 -16.37 -25.27
N SER A 272 8.40 -17.61 -24.98
CA SER A 272 8.59 -18.63 -26.02
C SER A 272 7.29 -19.06 -26.70
N SER A 273 6.14 -18.81 -26.10
CA SER A 273 4.86 -19.07 -26.76
C SER A 273 4.52 -18.00 -27.79
N HIS A 274 5.13 -16.81 -27.78
CA HIS A 274 4.76 -15.67 -28.64
C HIS A 274 3.30 -15.24 -28.44
N LEU A 275 2.70 -15.54 -27.28
CA LEU A 275 1.31 -15.17 -27.00
C LEU A 275 1.10 -13.66 -27.11
N LEU A 276 2.00 -12.86 -26.54
CA LEU A 276 1.93 -11.40 -26.63
C LEU A 276 1.93 -10.90 -28.08
N THR A 277 2.73 -11.51 -28.97
CA THR A 277 2.72 -11.20 -30.39
C THR A 277 1.35 -11.46 -31.01
N ASN A 278 0.75 -12.63 -30.74
CA ASN A 278 -0.58 -12.98 -31.26
C ASN A 278 -1.65 -12.01 -30.76
N CYS A 279 -1.60 -11.62 -29.47
CA CYS A 279 -2.51 -10.62 -28.91
C CYS A 279 -2.36 -9.28 -29.63
N LEU A 280 -1.14 -8.76 -29.77
CA LEU A 280 -0.86 -7.45 -30.36
C LEU A 280 -1.21 -7.34 -31.85
N LEU A 281 -1.18 -8.46 -32.57
CA LEU A 281 -1.57 -8.52 -33.99
C LEU A 281 -3.07 -8.82 -34.19
N SER A 282 -3.79 -9.23 -33.15
CA SER A 282 -5.21 -9.54 -33.27
C SER A 282 -6.02 -8.29 -33.59
N PRO A 283 -6.95 -8.34 -34.56
CA PRO A 283 -7.86 -7.24 -34.85
C PRO A 283 -8.69 -6.79 -33.65
N LEU A 284 -8.95 -7.69 -32.69
CA LEU A 284 -9.74 -7.43 -31.48
C LEU A 284 -9.24 -6.19 -30.72
N ILE A 285 -7.92 -5.98 -30.64
CA ILE A 285 -7.32 -4.84 -29.92
C ILE A 285 -7.77 -3.48 -30.47
N SER A 286 -8.09 -3.39 -31.75
CA SER A 286 -8.47 -2.12 -32.40
C SER A 286 -9.99 -1.85 -32.32
N THR A 287 -10.77 -2.80 -31.82
CA THR A 287 -12.24 -2.67 -31.74
C THR A 287 -12.68 -2.05 -30.42
N GLU A 288 -13.82 -1.36 -30.43
CA GLU A 288 -14.41 -0.82 -29.19
C GLU A 288 -14.77 -1.94 -28.19
N ALA A 289 -15.27 -3.07 -28.69
CA ALA A 289 -15.59 -4.25 -27.89
C ALA A 289 -14.36 -4.92 -27.25
N GLY A 290 -13.19 -4.83 -27.88
CA GLY A 290 -11.92 -5.35 -27.35
C GLY A 290 -11.11 -4.37 -26.50
N SER A 291 -11.70 -3.25 -26.09
CA SER A 291 -11.02 -2.22 -25.29
C SER A 291 -10.48 -2.77 -23.96
N LEU A 292 -11.28 -3.55 -23.23
CA LEU A 292 -10.85 -4.22 -21.99
C LEU A 292 -9.76 -5.26 -22.27
N PHE A 293 -9.92 -6.09 -23.31
CA PHE A 293 -8.88 -7.03 -23.76
C PHE A 293 -7.54 -6.31 -24.03
N PHE A 294 -7.56 -5.17 -24.72
CA PHE A 294 -6.35 -4.38 -24.96
C PHE A 294 -5.70 -3.89 -23.66
N GLN A 295 -6.49 -3.36 -22.72
CA GLN A 295 -6.00 -2.91 -21.42
C GLN A 295 -5.34 -4.07 -20.65
N LEU A 296 -5.97 -5.24 -20.63
CA LEU A 296 -5.41 -6.46 -20.03
C LEU A 296 -4.13 -6.91 -20.72
N VAL A 297 -4.05 -6.87 -22.05
CA VAL A 297 -2.83 -7.21 -22.80
C VAL A 297 -1.69 -6.25 -22.48
N GLN A 298 -1.96 -4.94 -22.27
CA GLN A 298 -0.94 -4.00 -21.82
C GLN A 298 -0.44 -4.33 -20.41
N LEU A 299 -1.33 -4.73 -19.51
CA LEU A 299 -0.95 -5.15 -18.16
C LEU A 299 -0.13 -6.44 -18.18
N LEU A 300 -0.49 -7.42 -19.02
CA LEU A 300 0.31 -8.62 -19.22
C LEU A 300 1.68 -8.29 -19.82
N LYS A 301 1.76 -7.38 -20.79
CA LYS A 301 3.03 -6.91 -21.38
C LYS A 301 3.92 -6.27 -20.32
N PHE A 302 3.34 -5.51 -19.38
CA PHE A 302 4.04 -4.94 -18.25
C PHE A 302 4.66 -6.03 -17.35
N TYR A 303 3.86 -6.98 -16.87
CA TYR A 303 4.38 -8.05 -16.00
C TYR A 303 5.35 -8.99 -16.72
N ALA A 304 5.10 -9.35 -17.98
CA ALA A 304 6.01 -10.18 -18.77
C ALA A 304 7.43 -9.59 -18.92
N ARG A 305 7.56 -8.26 -18.78
CA ARG A 305 8.85 -7.55 -18.84
C ARG A 305 9.21 -6.85 -17.53
N PHE A 306 8.58 -7.25 -16.42
CA PHE A 306 8.82 -6.67 -15.11
C PHE A 306 10.30 -6.79 -14.71
N GLU A 307 10.83 -5.76 -14.06
CA GLU A 307 12.26 -5.61 -13.76
C GLU A 307 12.66 -6.44 -12.53
N ILE A 308 12.57 -7.76 -12.64
CA ILE A 308 12.87 -8.74 -11.56
C ILE A 308 13.73 -9.89 -12.08
N ASP A 309 14.60 -10.43 -11.22
CA ASP A 309 15.24 -11.71 -11.44
C ASP A 309 14.28 -12.85 -11.03
N ASP A 310 13.77 -13.59 -12.01
CA ASP A 310 12.73 -14.63 -11.82
C ASP A 310 13.11 -15.73 -10.81
N LEU A 311 14.40 -15.92 -10.52
CA LEU A 311 14.86 -16.94 -9.57
C LEU A 311 14.98 -16.41 -8.15
N SER A 312 15.74 -15.32 -7.97
CA SER A 312 16.00 -14.73 -6.66
C SER A 312 14.86 -13.86 -6.15
N GLY A 313 14.00 -13.35 -7.03
CA GLY A 313 12.97 -12.37 -6.69
C GLY A 313 13.52 -10.95 -6.49
N ARG A 314 14.82 -10.72 -6.71
CA ARG A 314 15.44 -9.40 -6.54
C ARG A 314 15.04 -8.48 -7.69
N GLN A 315 14.72 -7.23 -7.36
CA GLN A 315 14.55 -6.17 -8.35
C GLN A 315 15.84 -5.96 -9.16
N LEU A 316 15.71 -5.88 -10.48
CA LEU A 316 16.81 -5.54 -11.37
C LEU A 316 17.11 -4.06 -11.30
N THR A 317 18.40 -3.71 -11.30
CA THR A 317 18.82 -2.31 -11.39
C THR A 317 18.69 -1.81 -12.83
N HIS A 318 18.54 -0.50 -13.01
CA HIS A 318 18.49 0.12 -14.35
C HIS A 318 19.72 -0.23 -15.21
N LYS A 319 20.89 -0.41 -14.59
CA LYS A 319 22.12 -0.83 -15.28
C LYS A 319 22.01 -2.26 -15.82
N GLU A 320 21.43 -3.17 -15.04
CA GLU A 320 21.19 -4.56 -15.46
C GLU A 320 20.17 -4.63 -16.59
N VAL A 321 19.04 -3.91 -16.47
CA VAL A 321 18.02 -3.84 -17.52
C VAL A 321 18.60 -3.27 -18.82
N SER A 322 19.39 -2.19 -18.73
CA SER A 322 20.05 -1.58 -19.90
C SER A 322 21.06 -2.53 -20.54
N LYS A 323 21.81 -3.28 -19.73
CA LYS A 323 22.79 -4.26 -20.22
C LYS A 323 22.09 -5.39 -20.99
N ASP A 324 21.03 -5.96 -20.43
CA ASP A 324 20.25 -7.01 -21.09
C ASP A 324 19.64 -6.52 -22.41
N HIS A 325 19.13 -5.28 -22.45
CA HIS A 325 18.65 -4.65 -23.69
C HIS A 325 19.77 -4.51 -24.74
N TYR A 326 20.93 -4.01 -24.35
CA TYR A 326 22.06 -3.84 -25.26
C TYR A 326 22.57 -5.17 -25.79
N GLU A 327 22.59 -6.22 -24.96
CA GLU A 327 22.94 -7.57 -25.39
C GLU A 327 21.97 -8.09 -26.46
N ASN A 328 20.66 -7.90 -26.29
CA ASN A 328 19.66 -8.31 -27.28
C ASN A 328 19.83 -7.57 -28.61
N VAL A 329 19.95 -6.24 -28.59
CA VAL A 329 20.16 -5.44 -29.82
C VAL A 329 21.50 -5.78 -30.48
N THR A 330 22.55 -6.03 -29.69
CA THR A 330 23.85 -6.46 -30.23
C THR A 330 23.75 -7.83 -30.90
N ARG A 331 22.96 -8.77 -30.36
CA ARG A 331 22.71 -10.06 -31.03
C ARG A 331 21.99 -9.86 -32.36
N LEU A 332 21.01 -8.95 -32.42
CA LEU A 332 20.33 -8.58 -33.65
C LEU A 332 21.30 -8.00 -34.70
N GLN A 333 22.16 -7.07 -34.32
CA GLN A 333 23.18 -6.50 -35.21
C GLN A 333 24.21 -7.55 -35.66
N LYS A 334 24.58 -8.51 -34.79
CA LYS A 334 25.44 -9.64 -35.16
C LYS A 334 24.76 -10.57 -36.18
N ALA A 335 23.45 -10.78 -36.07
CA ALA A 335 22.68 -11.53 -37.07
C ALA A 335 22.74 -10.83 -38.44
N ALA A 336 22.50 -9.51 -38.46
CA ALA A 336 22.60 -8.70 -39.67
C ALA A 336 24.01 -8.77 -40.28
N PHE A 337 25.07 -8.64 -39.47
CA PHE A 337 26.45 -8.77 -39.94
C PHE A 337 26.76 -10.17 -40.50
N ARG A 338 26.22 -11.22 -39.89
CA ARG A 338 26.48 -12.62 -40.27
C ARG A 338 25.80 -12.98 -41.60
N PHE A 339 24.53 -12.62 -41.77
CA PHE A 339 23.72 -13.07 -42.91
C PHE A 339 23.59 -12.02 -44.02
N PHE A 340 23.66 -10.72 -43.67
CA PHE A 340 23.34 -9.60 -44.56
C PHE A 340 24.46 -8.55 -44.57
N LYS A 341 25.71 -9.01 -44.61
CA LYS A 341 26.90 -8.16 -44.47
C LYS A 341 26.96 -7.02 -45.49
N GLU A 342 26.61 -7.32 -46.75
CA GLU A 342 26.68 -6.36 -47.87
C GLU A 342 25.43 -5.46 -47.97
N THR A 343 24.26 -5.94 -47.55
CA THR A 343 22.98 -5.24 -47.71
C THR A 343 22.55 -4.42 -46.50
N MET A 344 22.99 -4.77 -45.28
CA MET A 344 22.57 -4.11 -44.03
C MET A 344 23.71 -3.39 -43.28
N LYS A 345 24.74 -2.93 -44.00
CA LYS A 345 25.90 -2.25 -43.41
C LYS A 345 25.54 -1.06 -42.54
N ASP A 346 24.58 -0.27 -42.99
CA ASP A 346 24.11 0.91 -42.27
C ASP A 346 23.26 0.55 -41.04
N PHE A 347 22.74 -0.68 -40.93
CA PHE A 347 21.98 -1.12 -39.76
C PHE A 347 22.89 -1.64 -38.64
N TYR A 348 23.83 -2.53 -38.95
CA TYR A 348 24.67 -3.15 -37.92
C TYR A 348 25.85 -2.29 -37.44
N LEU A 349 26.16 -1.19 -38.15
CA LEU A 349 27.19 -0.21 -37.73
C LEU A 349 26.61 0.94 -36.89
N LEU A 350 25.29 1.11 -36.83
CA LEU A 350 24.66 2.14 -36.02
C LEU A 350 24.84 1.86 -34.53
N ASN A 351 24.80 2.93 -33.75
CA ASN A 351 24.65 2.81 -32.31
C ASN A 351 23.29 2.19 -31.96
N VAL A 352 23.22 1.51 -30.82
CA VAL A 352 21.99 0.87 -30.32
C VAL A 352 20.81 1.85 -30.35
N SER A 353 21.03 3.10 -29.96
CA SER A 353 19.97 4.11 -29.92
C SER A 353 19.40 4.52 -31.29
N GLY A 354 20.12 4.24 -32.38
CA GLY A 354 19.67 4.50 -33.74
C GLY A 354 18.76 3.40 -34.29
N VAL A 355 18.75 2.21 -33.68
CA VAL A 355 18.04 1.02 -34.21
C VAL A 355 17.01 0.44 -33.23
N ASP A 356 17.08 0.76 -31.94
CA ASP A 356 16.28 0.11 -30.90
C ASP A 356 14.85 0.65 -30.74
N THR A 357 14.40 1.61 -31.57
CA THR A 357 13.03 2.11 -31.50
C THR A 357 12.07 1.19 -32.24
N ARG A 358 10.87 0.99 -31.68
CA ARG A 358 9.80 0.16 -32.30
C ARG A 358 9.54 0.54 -33.76
N ARG A 359 9.43 1.85 -34.05
CA ARG A 359 9.20 2.38 -35.40
C ARG A 359 10.36 2.05 -36.36
N ALA A 360 11.60 2.11 -35.89
CA ALA A 360 12.76 1.77 -36.72
C ALA A 360 12.81 0.26 -37.03
N LEU A 361 12.58 -0.58 -36.02
CA LEU A 361 12.56 -2.04 -36.16
C LEU A 361 11.44 -2.50 -37.12
N GLN A 362 10.21 -2.03 -36.90
CA GLN A 362 9.07 -2.38 -37.77
C GLN A 362 9.30 -1.96 -39.21
N LYS A 363 9.83 -0.75 -39.44
CA LYS A 363 10.17 -0.30 -40.79
C LYS A 363 11.26 -1.17 -41.43
N GLN A 364 12.32 -1.46 -40.68
CA GLN A 364 13.46 -2.21 -41.20
C GLN A 364 13.09 -3.64 -41.62
N PHE A 365 12.37 -4.37 -40.76
CA PHE A 365 12.00 -5.77 -41.02
C PHE A 365 10.72 -5.90 -41.85
N GLY A 366 9.85 -4.88 -41.85
CA GLY A 366 8.65 -4.82 -42.68
C GLY A 366 8.96 -4.93 -44.18
N ASP A 367 10.03 -4.27 -44.63
CA ASP A 367 10.45 -4.24 -46.04
C ASP A 367 11.27 -5.47 -46.48
N MET A 368 11.65 -6.35 -45.54
CA MET A 368 12.50 -7.52 -45.81
C MET A 368 11.71 -8.74 -46.26
N ALA A 369 12.36 -9.66 -46.99
CA ALA A 369 11.71 -10.90 -47.41
C ALA A 369 11.42 -11.84 -46.22
N HIS A 370 10.33 -12.61 -46.30
CA HIS A 370 9.87 -13.49 -45.20
C HIS A 370 10.94 -14.46 -44.69
N GLU A 371 11.65 -15.13 -45.60
CA GLU A 371 12.76 -16.03 -45.25
C GLU A 371 13.91 -15.31 -44.55
N GLU A 372 14.21 -14.07 -44.95
CA GLU A 372 15.28 -13.28 -44.36
C GLU A 372 14.95 -12.90 -42.92
N VAL A 373 13.71 -12.44 -42.67
CA VAL A 373 13.22 -12.14 -41.32
C VAL A 373 13.22 -13.41 -40.45
N TYR A 374 12.89 -14.57 -41.01
CA TYR A 374 12.97 -15.84 -40.31
C TYR A 374 14.40 -16.12 -39.82
N ARG A 375 15.43 -15.90 -40.66
CA ARG A 375 16.84 -16.09 -40.26
C ARG A 375 17.25 -15.21 -39.08
N PHE A 376 16.70 -14.00 -38.98
CA PHE A 376 16.90 -13.16 -37.78
C PHE A 376 16.27 -13.77 -36.54
N ALA A 377 15.00 -14.19 -36.63
CA ALA A 377 14.30 -14.82 -35.53
C ALA A 377 14.97 -16.13 -35.08
N GLU A 378 15.46 -16.94 -36.01
CA GLU A 378 16.23 -18.17 -35.77
C GLU A 378 17.51 -17.87 -34.99
N TYR A 379 18.30 -16.88 -35.43
CA TYR A 379 19.55 -16.50 -34.76
C TYR A 379 19.34 -15.95 -33.34
N LEU A 380 18.21 -15.31 -33.11
CA LEU A 380 17.79 -14.83 -31.79
C LEU A 380 17.16 -15.93 -30.92
N HIS A 381 17.07 -17.17 -31.43
CA HIS A 381 16.42 -18.31 -30.79
C HIS A 381 14.94 -18.07 -30.46
N LEU A 382 14.25 -17.27 -31.28
CA LEU A 382 12.82 -17.00 -31.15
C LEU A 382 11.99 -18.08 -31.85
N VAL A 383 12.52 -18.67 -32.93
CA VAL A 383 11.84 -19.72 -33.70
C VAL A 383 12.75 -20.96 -33.83
N PRO A 384 12.20 -22.13 -34.21
CA PRO A 384 13.00 -23.32 -34.50
C PRO A 384 14.07 -23.06 -35.58
N GLU A 385 15.07 -23.94 -35.63
CA GLU A 385 16.07 -23.90 -36.70
C GLU A 385 15.39 -24.20 -38.05
N PHE A 386 15.79 -23.47 -39.08
CA PHE A 386 15.25 -23.61 -40.42
C PHE A 386 15.61 -24.99 -41.00
N GLY A 387 16.77 -25.55 -40.67
CA GLY A 387 17.23 -26.85 -41.18
C GLY A 387 17.54 -26.83 -42.69
N ASP A 388 17.78 -28.01 -43.28
CA ASP A 388 18.16 -28.17 -44.70
C ASP A 388 17.01 -28.69 -45.61
N ASP A 389 15.87 -29.09 -45.03
CA ASP A 389 14.74 -29.67 -45.76
C ASP A 389 13.73 -28.61 -46.21
N THR A 390 13.59 -28.45 -47.53
CA THR A 390 12.67 -27.50 -48.17
C THR A 390 11.19 -27.68 -47.79
N THR A 391 10.73 -28.89 -47.48
CA THR A 391 9.34 -29.10 -47.05
C THR A 391 9.10 -28.62 -45.62
N GLN A 392 10.10 -28.74 -44.76
CA GLN A 392 10.06 -28.18 -43.41
C GLN A 392 10.11 -26.64 -43.43
N HIS A 393 10.85 -26.03 -44.38
CA HIS A 393 10.88 -24.58 -44.55
C HIS A 393 9.50 -24.00 -44.84
N SER A 394 8.77 -24.61 -45.76
CA SER A 394 7.40 -24.20 -46.11
C SER A 394 6.47 -24.25 -44.89
N ASP A 395 6.52 -25.33 -44.10
CA ASP A 395 5.69 -25.48 -42.90
C ASP A 395 6.05 -24.45 -41.82
N LEU A 396 7.36 -24.21 -41.59
CA LEU A 396 7.84 -23.22 -40.64
C LEU A 396 7.43 -21.79 -41.03
N LEU A 397 7.54 -21.41 -42.30
CA LEU A 397 7.10 -20.10 -42.77
C LEU A 397 5.58 -19.94 -42.67
N ALA A 398 4.80 -20.98 -42.95
CA ALA A 398 3.35 -20.95 -42.77
C ALA A 398 2.95 -20.82 -41.29
N ARG A 399 3.69 -21.49 -40.40
CA ARG A 399 3.48 -21.43 -38.95
C ARG A 399 3.84 -20.07 -38.36
N PHE A 400 4.83 -19.38 -38.92
CA PHE A 400 5.30 -18.07 -38.48
C PHE A 400 5.20 -17.04 -39.61
N PRO A 401 4.02 -16.42 -39.81
CA PRO A 401 3.82 -15.39 -40.82
C PRO A 401 4.79 -14.20 -40.67
N HIS A 402 5.00 -13.47 -41.77
CA HIS A 402 5.94 -12.34 -41.81
C HIS A 402 5.66 -11.30 -40.70
N ASP A 403 4.43 -10.79 -40.59
CA ASP A 403 4.06 -9.79 -39.58
C ASP A 403 4.29 -10.31 -38.15
N HIS A 404 4.04 -11.60 -37.91
CA HIS A 404 4.30 -12.25 -36.62
C HIS A 404 5.79 -12.28 -36.28
N LEU A 405 6.65 -12.54 -37.26
CA LEU A 405 8.10 -12.52 -37.07
C LEU A 405 8.60 -11.09 -36.81
N VAL A 406 8.15 -10.12 -37.61
CA VAL A 406 8.50 -8.70 -37.45
C VAL A 406 8.12 -8.21 -36.05
N GLU A 407 6.90 -8.50 -35.61
CA GLU A 407 6.44 -8.08 -34.29
C GLU A 407 7.17 -8.83 -33.16
N THR A 408 7.45 -10.14 -33.31
CA THR A 408 8.20 -10.90 -32.31
C THR A 408 9.63 -10.36 -32.14
N ILE A 409 10.34 -10.08 -33.24
CA ILE A 409 11.69 -9.48 -33.20
C ILE A 409 11.62 -8.09 -32.57
N THR A 410 10.61 -7.30 -32.96
CA THR A 410 10.39 -5.95 -32.44
C THR A 410 10.17 -5.98 -30.93
N LEU A 411 9.28 -6.84 -30.42
CA LEU A 411 9.06 -7.01 -28.98
C LEU A 411 10.33 -7.44 -28.23
N HIS A 412 11.16 -8.28 -28.85
CA HIS A 412 12.39 -8.74 -28.22
C HIS A 412 13.46 -7.63 -28.10
N CYS A 413 13.53 -6.73 -29.09
CA CYS A 413 14.61 -5.74 -29.23
C CYS A 413 14.18 -4.28 -29.01
N GLU A 414 12.89 -3.98 -28.86
CA GLU A 414 12.42 -2.60 -28.69
C GLU A 414 12.91 -2.03 -27.35
N ARG A 415 13.31 -0.75 -27.38
CA ARG A 415 13.71 -0.02 -26.19
C ARG A 415 12.59 -0.06 -25.17
N ARG A 416 12.96 -0.47 -23.95
CA ARG A 416 12.07 -0.46 -22.81
C ARG A 416 12.10 0.92 -22.16
N PRO A 417 10.96 1.60 -22.04
CA PRO A 417 10.88 2.79 -21.22
C PRO A 417 11.07 2.37 -19.76
N ASN A 418 11.86 3.15 -19.02
CA ASN A 418 12.05 2.93 -17.59
C ASN A 418 10.70 3.10 -16.88
N GLN A 419 10.28 2.10 -16.09
CA GLN A 419 8.99 2.09 -15.40
C GLN A 419 8.80 3.32 -14.51
N LEU A 420 9.86 3.74 -13.81
CA LEU A 420 9.85 4.92 -12.96
C LEU A 420 9.68 6.20 -13.77
N THR A 421 10.35 6.30 -14.93
CA THR A 421 10.18 7.45 -15.83
C THR A 421 8.75 7.53 -16.36
N GLN A 422 8.16 6.40 -16.74
CA GLN A 422 6.74 6.37 -17.16
C GLN A 422 5.81 6.83 -16.05
N LEU A 423 6.04 6.39 -14.81
CA LEU A 423 5.26 6.81 -13.66
C LEU A 423 5.40 8.32 -13.39
N ASN A 424 6.61 8.86 -13.46
CA ASN A 424 6.88 10.29 -13.26
C ASN A 424 6.24 11.17 -14.34
N GLU A 425 6.12 10.65 -15.56
CA GLU A 425 5.45 11.32 -16.69
C GLU A 425 3.91 11.23 -16.64
N LYS A 426 3.32 10.44 -15.71
CA LYS A 426 1.86 10.34 -15.55
C LYS A 426 1.29 11.53 -14.75
N PRO A 427 0.18 12.14 -15.21
CA PRO A 427 -0.61 13.05 -14.37
C PRO A 427 -1.11 12.38 -13.09
N LEU A 428 -1.26 13.15 -12.02
CA LEU A 428 -1.83 12.67 -10.75
C LEU A 428 -3.35 12.83 -10.71
N PHE A 429 -3.89 13.84 -11.39
CA PHE A 429 -5.32 14.08 -11.45
C PHE A 429 -5.98 13.27 -12.56
N PRO A 430 -7.18 12.72 -12.33
CA PRO A 430 -7.95 12.09 -13.39
C PRO A 430 -8.53 13.15 -14.33
N THR A 431 -8.73 12.76 -15.60
CA THR A 431 -9.37 13.58 -16.63
C THR A 431 -10.72 12.99 -17.02
N GLU A 432 -11.49 13.71 -17.82
CA GLU A 432 -12.77 13.26 -18.36
C GLU A 432 -12.70 11.89 -19.08
N LYS A 433 -11.53 11.53 -19.62
CA LYS A 433 -11.31 10.24 -20.29
C LYS A 433 -11.26 9.05 -19.33
N VAL A 434 -10.86 9.28 -18.07
CA VAL A 434 -10.68 8.24 -17.05
C VAL A 434 -11.87 8.19 -16.10
N ILE A 435 -12.41 9.36 -15.73
CA ILE A 435 -13.50 9.49 -14.73
C ILE A 435 -14.73 8.66 -15.13
N TRP A 436 -15.06 8.61 -16.43
CA TRP A 436 -16.23 7.90 -16.95
C TRP A 436 -15.88 6.63 -17.76
N ASP A 437 -14.65 6.10 -17.63
CA ASP A 437 -14.29 4.79 -18.21
C ASP A 437 -14.70 3.66 -17.24
N GLU A 438 -15.77 2.93 -17.60
CA GLU A 438 -16.35 1.89 -16.75
C GLU A 438 -15.47 0.63 -16.61
N ASN A 439 -14.49 0.42 -17.50
CA ASN A 439 -13.59 -0.74 -17.44
C ASN A 439 -12.58 -0.66 -16.29
N ILE A 440 -12.27 0.57 -15.86
CA ILE A 440 -11.29 0.88 -14.81
C ILE A 440 -11.92 1.59 -13.60
N VAL A 441 -13.02 2.33 -13.80
CA VAL A 441 -13.80 3.00 -12.75
C VAL A 441 -15.25 2.49 -12.80
N PRO A 442 -15.50 1.26 -12.31
CA PRO A 442 -16.83 0.66 -12.36
C PRO A 442 -17.86 1.47 -11.54
N TYR A 443 -19.15 1.27 -11.82
CA TYR A 443 -20.23 1.75 -10.94
C TYR A 443 -20.36 0.84 -9.71
N GLU A 444 -20.96 1.37 -8.62
CA GLU A 444 -21.29 0.60 -7.40
C GLU A 444 -22.08 -0.70 -7.71
N SER A 445 -22.80 -0.73 -8.83
CA SER A 445 -23.60 -1.87 -9.30
C SER A 445 -22.80 -2.97 -10.00
N TYR A 446 -21.46 -2.93 -9.98
CA TYR A 446 -20.64 -3.96 -10.59
C TYR A 446 -20.80 -5.29 -9.84
N THR A 447 -21.25 -6.34 -10.54
CA THR A 447 -21.68 -7.62 -9.97
C THR A 447 -20.54 -8.61 -9.74
N GLY A 448 -19.30 -8.29 -10.15
CA GLY A 448 -18.17 -9.23 -10.08
C GLY A 448 -18.07 -10.24 -11.23
N ASP A 449 -19.02 -10.23 -12.16
CA ASP A 449 -19.08 -11.25 -13.23
C ASP A 449 -18.05 -11.01 -14.35
N GLY A 450 -17.76 -9.74 -14.70
CA GLY A 450 -16.81 -9.35 -15.76
C GLY A 450 -15.38 -9.14 -15.26
N VAL A 451 -14.36 -9.17 -16.13
CA VAL A 451 -12.96 -8.84 -15.72
C VAL A 451 -12.84 -7.33 -15.56
N LEU A 452 -11.94 -6.87 -14.68
CA LEU A 452 -11.50 -5.48 -14.65
C LEU A 452 -10.00 -5.42 -14.91
N ALA A 453 -9.54 -4.41 -15.65
CA ALA A 453 -8.11 -4.19 -15.89
C ALA A 453 -7.44 -3.50 -14.69
N LEU A 454 -7.55 -4.12 -13.52
CA LEU A 454 -7.07 -3.61 -12.24
C LEU A 454 -5.99 -4.50 -11.66
N ASP A 455 -5.04 -3.88 -10.97
CA ASP A 455 -4.09 -4.60 -10.13
C ASP A 455 -4.82 -5.32 -8.98
N LYS A 456 -4.38 -6.53 -8.64
CA LYS A 456 -4.93 -7.27 -7.49
C LYS A 456 -4.00 -7.14 -6.29
N LEU A 457 -4.58 -6.83 -5.13
CA LEU A 457 -3.89 -6.97 -3.84
C LEU A 457 -4.10 -8.39 -3.34
N ASN A 458 -3.04 -9.18 -3.39
CA ASN A 458 -3.00 -10.52 -2.81
C ASN A 458 -1.95 -10.55 -1.69
N LEU A 459 -1.67 -11.73 -1.14
CA LEU A 459 -0.67 -11.90 -0.07
C LEU A 459 0.76 -11.65 -0.54
N GLN A 460 1.05 -11.77 -1.83
CA GLN A 460 2.40 -11.69 -2.39
C GLN A 460 2.56 -10.65 -3.48
N PHE A 461 3.73 -10.02 -3.49
CA PHE A 461 4.12 -8.98 -4.45
C PHE A 461 5.53 -9.24 -4.96
N LEU A 462 5.78 -9.02 -6.26
CA LEU A 462 7.06 -9.32 -6.89
C LEU A 462 8.22 -8.58 -6.21
N THR A 463 8.04 -7.29 -5.94
CA THR A 463 9.02 -6.39 -5.31
C THR A 463 8.29 -5.29 -4.53
N LEU A 464 9.02 -4.49 -3.75
CA LEU A 464 8.44 -3.29 -3.12
C LEU A 464 7.93 -2.29 -4.17
N HIS A 465 8.60 -2.21 -5.32
CA HIS A 465 8.15 -1.39 -6.44
C HIS A 465 6.78 -1.84 -6.96
N ASP A 466 6.60 -3.16 -7.15
CA ASP A 466 5.31 -3.76 -7.53
C ASP A 466 4.22 -3.44 -6.50
N TYR A 467 4.49 -3.71 -5.22
CA TYR A 467 3.57 -3.41 -4.11
C TYR A 467 3.11 -1.94 -4.13
N LEU A 468 4.05 -1.00 -4.18
CA LEU A 468 3.74 0.43 -4.19
C LEU A 468 3.02 0.86 -5.47
N LEU A 469 3.37 0.30 -6.63
CA LEU A 469 2.72 0.63 -7.91
C LEU A 469 1.27 0.13 -7.97
N ARG A 470 0.98 -1.09 -7.49
CA ARG A 470 -0.39 -1.59 -7.40
C ARG A 470 -1.24 -0.72 -6.47
N ASN A 471 -0.70 -0.37 -5.30
CA ASN A 471 -1.37 0.53 -4.37
C ASN A 471 -1.57 1.93 -4.97
N PHE A 472 -0.58 2.46 -5.71
CA PHE A 472 -0.71 3.73 -6.43
C PHE A 472 -1.88 3.70 -7.43
N ASN A 473 -1.93 2.69 -8.30
CA ASN A 473 -2.96 2.58 -9.33
C ASN A 473 -4.35 2.38 -8.72
N LEU A 474 -4.49 1.48 -7.74
CA LEU A 474 -5.75 1.20 -7.08
C LEU A 474 -6.29 2.41 -6.32
N PHE A 475 -5.44 3.06 -5.54
CA PHE A 475 -5.82 4.25 -4.78
C PHE A 475 -6.19 5.41 -5.72
N GLN A 476 -5.50 5.54 -6.86
CA GLN A 476 -5.87 6.52 -7.90
C GLN A 476 -7.27 6.25 -8.45
N LEU A 477 -7.61 4.99 -8.75
CA LEU A 477 -8.89 4.61 -9.35
C LEU A 477 -10.04 4.68 -8.34
N GLU A 478 -9.82 4.26 -7.09
CA GLU A 478 -10.77 4.46 -5.99
C GLU A 478 -11.07 5.95 -5.77
N SER A 479 -10.03 6.78 -5.69
CA SER A 479 -10.21 8.23 -5.55
C SER A 479 -10.94 8.84 -6.76
N THR A 480 -10.69 8.32 -7.96
CA THR A 480 -11.37 8.74 -9.18
C THR A 480 -12.86 8.41 -9.15
N TYR A 481 -13.24 7.28 -8.57
CA TYR A 481 -14.64 6.92 -8.35
C TYR A 481 -15.35 7.94 -7.45
N GLU A 482 -14.76 8.31 -6.32
CA GLU A 482 -15.32 9.34 -5.43
C GLU A 482 -15.42 10.70 -6.14
N ILE A 483 -14.40 11.07 -6.92
CA ILE A 483 -14.40 12.31 -7.73
C ILE A 483 -15.54 12.28 -8.74
N ARG A 484 -15.82 11.13 -9.38
CA ARG A 484 -16.99 10.99 -10.28
C ARG A 484 -18.28 11.30 -9.52
N GLN A 485 -18.49 10.69 -8.36
CA GLN A 485 -19.70 10.91 -7.55
C GLN A 485 -19.86 12.39 -7.16
N ASP A 486 -18.79 13.03 -6.70
CA ASP A 486 -18.77 14.45 -6.36
C ASP A 486 -19.11 15.33 -7.57
N LEU A 487 -18.51 15.06 -8.74
CA LEU A 487 -18.76 15.82 -9.96
C LEU A 487 -20.19 15.63 -10.48
N GLU A 488 -20.72 14.41 -10.47
CA GLU A 488 -22.08 14.13 -10.93
C GLU A 488 -23.13 14.83 -10.03
N ASP A 489 -23.00 14.76 -8.70
CA ASP A 489 -23.89 15.46 -7.76
C ASP A 489 -23.85 16.98 -7.98
N VAL A 490 -22.63 17.55 -8.09
CA VAL A 490 -22.44 18.98 -8.33
C VAL A 490 -23.09 19.41 -9.65
N LEU A 491 -22.83 18.68 -10.74
CA LEU A 491 -23.32 19.06 -12.07
C LEU A 491 -24.84 18.93 -12.18
N PHE A 492 -25.44 17.92 -11.54
CA PHE A 492 -26.90 17.82 -11.44
C PHE A 492 -27.52 18.96 -10.63
N ARG A 493 -26.86 19.43 -9.56
CA ARG A 493 -27.32 20.59 -8.77
C ARG A 493 -27.17 21.91 -9.49
N MET A 494 -26.07 22.10 -10.22
CA MET A 494 -25.80 23.32 -10.99
C MET A 494 -26.75 23.51 -12.17
N LYS A 495 -27.35 22.41 -12.68
CA LYS A 495 -28.34 22.43 -13.77
C LYS A 495 -27.89 23.25 -14.98
N PRO A 496 -26.81 22.84 -15.67
CA PRO A 496 -26.34 23.52 -16.86
C PRO A 496 -27.39 23.45 -17.97
N PHE A 497 -27.61 24.56 -18.67
CA PHE A 497 -28.41 24.64 -19.90
C PHE A 497 -27.75 25.57 -20.92
N GLN A 498 -28.08 25.37 -22.20
CA GLN A 498 -27.55 26.22 -23.27
C GLN A 498 -28.31 27.55 -23.30
N HIS A 499 -27.58 28.67 -23.37
CA HIS A 499 -28.18 29.99 -23.53
C HIS A 499 -28.91 30.09 -24.88
N GLU A 500 -30.01 30.83 -24.93
CA GLU A 500 -30.90 30.88 -26.12
C GLU A 500 -30.24 31.52 -27.35
N THR A 501 -29.31 32.45 -27.14
CA THR A 501 -28.70 33.26 -28.21
C THR A 501 -27.17 33.27 -28.21
N ARG A 502 -26.53 32.75 -27.15
CA ARG A 502 -25.07 32.71 -27.01
C ARG A 502 -24.66 31.25 -26.94
N ASN A 503 -23.51 30.91 -27.52
CA ASN A 503 -22.98 29.55 -27.40
C ASN A 503 -22.31 29.34 -26.04
N GLU A 504 -22.98 29.76 -24.97
CA GLU A 504 -22.52 29.78 -23.58
C GLU A 504 -23.41 28.86 -22.74
N THR A 505 -22.83 28.23 -21.73
CA THR A 505 -23.57 27.43 -20.75
C THR A 505 -23.97 28.33 -19.58
N VAL A 506 -25.25 28.30 -19.22
CA VAL A 506 -25.79 29.00 -18.06
C VAL A 506 -26.22 27.99 -17.02
N PHE A 507 -26.00 28.33 -15.74
CA PHE A 507 -26.35 27.49 -14.61
C PHE A 507 -27.65 27.98 -13.97
N ALA A 508 -28.70 27.16 -14.01
CA ALA A 508 -29.99 27.49 -13.40
C ALA A 508 -30.04 27.16 -11.89
N GLY A 509 -29.10 26.33 -11.43
CA GLY A 509 -29.01 25.88 -10.04
C GLY A 509 -27.76 26.40 -9.33
N TRP A 510 -27.55 25.90 -8.12
CA TRP A 510 -26.39 26.24 -7.29
C TRP A 510 -25.92 24.99 -6.55
N ALA A 511 -24.62 24.90 -6.31
CA ALA A 511 -24.02 23.85 -5.51
C ALA A 511 -23.12 24.49 -4.44
N LYS A 512 -23.12 23.92 -3.23
CA LYS A 512 -22.25 24.37 -2.13
C LYS A 512 -20.76 24.20 -2.46
N MET A 513 -20.46 23.18 -3.25
CA MET A 513 -19.11 22.72 -3.59
C MET A 513 -18.61 23.24 -4.95
N ALA A 514 -19.40 24.05 -5.67
CA ALA A 514 -18.95 24.60 -6.94
C ALA A 514 -19.38 26.05 -7.16
N LEU A 515 -18.55 26.79 -7.90
CA LEU A 515 -18.80 28.17 -8.28
C LEU A 515 -18.55 28.34 -9.78
N PRO A 516 -19.41 29.10 -10.51
CA PRO A 516 -19.12 29.51 -11.87
C PRO A 516 -17.81 30.30 -11.94
N ILE A 517 -16.99 30.02 -12.96
CA ILE A 517 -15.76 30.76 -13.22
C ILE A 517 -16.11 32.05 -13.97
N GLU A 518 -15.68 33.20 -13.46
CA GLU A 518 -15.79 34.48 -14.19
C GLU A 518 -14.63 34.65 -15.17
N HIS A 519 -13.42 34.28 -14.75
CA HIS A 519 -12.21 34.35 -15.56
C HIS A 519 -11.18 33.34 -15.07
N PHE A 520 -10.49 32.67 -16.00
CA PHE A 520 -9.33 31.84 -15.71
C PHE A 520 -8.21 32.21 -16.67
N GLN A 521 -6.97 32.26 -16.18
CA GLN A 521 -5.81 32.48 -17.03
C GLN A 521 -4.57 31.81 -16.46
N ILE A 522 -3.71 31.30 -17.35
CA ILE A 522 -2.38 30.84 -16.98
C ILE A 522 -1.48 32.06 -16.81
N THR A 523 -0.80 32.13 -15.67
CA THR A 523 0.07 33.24 -15.29
C THR A 523 1.55 32.93 -15.41
N GLU A 524 1.94 31.66 -15.24
CA GLU A 524 3.34 31.25 -15.28
C GLU A 524 3.46 29.82 -15.80
N VAL A 525 4.41 29.61 -16.71
CA VAL A 525 4.89 28.29 -17.13
C VAL A 525 6.40 28.29 -17.00
N ALA A 526 6.91 27.60 -15.98
CA ALA A 526 8.34 27.53 -15.73
C ALA A 526 9.03 26.61 -16.77
N LYS A 527 10.34 26.80 -16.97
CA LYS A 527 11.11 25.90 -17.83
C LYS A 527 11.19 24.49 -17.19
N PRO A 528 11.18 23.41 -18.00
CA PRO A 528 11.44 22.07 -17.52
C PRO A 528 12.77 21.95 -16.77
N LEU A 529 12.82 21.06 -15.78
CA LEU A 529 14.08 20.66 -15.15
C LEU A 529 14.92 19.82 -16.13
N VAL A 530 16.22 19.69 -15.87
CA VAL A 530 17.13 18.94 -16.74
C VAL A 530 16.73 17.47 -16.76
N GLY A 531 16.41 16.95 -17.94
CA GLY A 531 16.01 15.55 -18.14
C GLY A 531 14.50 15.33 -18.11
N GLU A 532 13.73 16.28 -17.60
CA GLU A 532 12.27 16.24 -17.60
C GLU A 532 11.71 16.85 -18.89
N LYS A 533 10.57 16.30 -19.35
CA LYS A 533 9.84 16.84 -20.50
C LYS A 533 8.81 17.89 -20.10
N SER A 534 8.24 17.75 -18.90
CA SER A 534 7.20 18.64 -18.37
C SER A 534 7.78 19.93 -17.81
N PRO A 535 7.04 21.05 -17.83
CA PRO A 535 7.38 22.26 -17.07
C PRO A 535 7.60 21.95 -15.59
N ALA A 536 8.50 22.68 -14.92
CA ALA A 536 8.71 22.49 -13.49
C ALA A 536 7.48 22.94 -12.67
N VAL A 537 6.79 23.99 -13.11
CA VAL A 537 5.62 24.58 -12.44
C VAL A 537 4.70 25.20 -13.49
N VAL A 538 3.38 25.04 -13.30
CA VAL A 538 2.35 25.73 -14.07
C VAL A 538 1.39 26.40 -13.10
N ARG A 539 1.27 27.73 -13.16
CA ARG A 539 0.39 28.52 -12.29
C ARG A 539 -0.75 29.16 -13.06
N GLY A 540 -1.97 29.02 -12.55
CA GLY A 540 -3.17 29.72 -13.04
C GLY A 540 -3.80 30.60 -11.98
N VAL A 541 -4.56 31.61 -12.39
CA VAL A 541 -5.41 32.41 -11.50
C VAL A 541 -6.85 32.26 -11.94
N VAL A 542 -7.70 31.82 -11.00
CA VAL A 542 -9.15 31.73 -11.18
C VAL A 542 -9.83 32.86 -10.42
N THR A 543 -10.81 33.49 -11.07
CA THR A 543 -11.68 34.51 -10.48
C THR A 543 -13.09 33.94 -10.36
N VAL A 544 -13.63 33.96 -9.14
CA VAL A 544 -14.98 33.45 -8.83
C VAL A 544 -15.76 34.42 -7.96
N ASN A 545 -17.08 34.37 -8.09
CA ASN A 545 -18.00 35.12 -7.24
C ASN A 545 -18.61 34.19 -6.19
N ILE A 546 -18.28 34.41 -4.92
CA ILE A 546 -18.72 33.54 -3.82
C ILE A 546 -20.15 33.89 -3.35
N GLY A 547 -20.64 35.08 -3.70
CA GLY A 547 -21.93 35.60 -3.25
C GLY A 547 -21.96 35.97 -1.77
N ARG A 548 -23.18 36.19 -1.25
CA ARG A 548 -23.42 36.82 0.06
C ARG A 548 -23.75 35.86 1.21
N ARG A 549 -23.98 34.57 0.92
CA ARG A 549 -24.36 33.58 1.93
C ARG A 549 -23.15 33.24 2.81
N GLN A 550 -23.21 33.57 4.11
CA GLN A 550 -22.02 33.58 4.98
C GLN A 550 -21.43 32.19 5.26
N ASP A 551 -22.25 31.15 5.37
CA ASP A 551 -21.80 29.77 5.56
C ASP A 551 -20.94 29.28 4.39
N ILE A 552 -21.45 29.43 3.16
CA ILE A 552 -20.70 29.07 1.93
C ILE A 552 -19.45 29.95 1.80
N ARG A 553 -19.58 31.25 2.10
CA ARG A 553 -18.46 32.17 2.01
C ARG A 553 -17.31 31.81 2.93
N GLN A 554 -17.61 31.49 4.19
CA GLN A 554 -16.59 31.07 5.14
C GLN A 554 -15.89 29.80 4.69
N GLU A 555 -16.60 28.84 4.10
CA GLU A 555 -15.99 27.60 3.61
C GLU A 555 -15.05 27.83 2.43
N TRP A 556 -15.44 28.65 1.44
CA TRP A 556 -14.58 28.96 0.29
C TRP A 556 -13.40 29.87 0.65
N GLU A 557 -13.58 30.81 1.59
CA GLU A 557 -12.48 31.65 2.10
C GLU A 557 -11.54 30.87 3.04
N ASN A 558 -11.95 29.70 3.53
CA ASN A 558 -11.12 28.82 4.35
C ASN A 558 -10.29 27.82 3.52
N LEU A 559 -10.35 27.83 2.19
CA LEU A 559 -9.46 27.01 1.36
C LEU A 559 -7.99 27.25 1.73
N ARG A 560 -7.25 26.17 1.89
CA ARG A 560 -5.86 26.12 2.34
C ARG A 560 -4.92 25.76 1.21
N ARG A 561 -3.64 25.95 1.46
CA ARG A 561 -2.61 25.53 0.53
C ARG A 561 -2.69 24.01 0.39
N HIS A 562 -2.56 23.52 -0.84
CA HIS A 562 -2.69 22.11 -1.22
C HIS A 562 -4.10 21.52 -1.17
N ASP A 563 -5.15 22.31 -0.90
CA ASP A 563 -6.52 21.86 -1.16
C ASP A 563 -6.70 21.62 -2.66
N VAL A 564 -7.21 20.45 -3.03
CA VAL A 564 -7.44 20.09 -4.43
C VAL A 564 -8.79 20.63 -4.91
N CYS A 565 -8.79 21.27 -6.08
CA CYS A 565 -9.97 21.70 -6.81
C CYS A 565 -9.95 21.14 -8.24
N PHE A 566 -11.11 21.12 -8.89
CA PHE A 566 -11.29 20.71 -10.28
C PHE A 566 -11.83 21.87 -11.11
N LEU A 567 -11.14 22.16 -12.21
CA LEU A 567 -11.59 23.03 -13.28
C LEU A 567 -12.37 22.18 -14.28
N VAL A 568 -13.62 22.55 -14.52
CA VAL A 568 -14.55 21.76 -15.33
C VAL A 568 -15.10 22.63 -16.46
N THR A 569 -15.17 22.04 -17.65
CA THR A 569 -15.95 22.57 -18.78
C THR A 569 -17.10 21.62 -19.05
N CYS A 570 -18.32 22.05 -18.78
CA CYS A 570 -19.52 21.30 -19.14
C CYS A 570 -20.43 22.08 -20.08
N ARG A 571 -21.15 21.37 -20.94
CA ARG A 571 -22.24 21.88 -21.78
C ARG A 571 -23.50 21.06 -21.54
N SER A 572 -24.64 21.70 -21.73
CA SER A 572 -25.91 20.99 -21.72
C SER A 572 -26.31 20.61 -23.14
N ARG A 573 -26.72 19.36 -23.35
CA ARG A 573 -27.32 18.89 -24.61
C ARG A 573 -28.82 19.23 -24.70
N ARG A 574 -29.39 19.90 -23.69
CA ARG A 574 -30.83 20.21 -23.60
C ARG A 574 -31.09 21.71 -23.61
N SER A 575 -32.16 22.12 -24.30
CA SER A 575 -32.66 23.50 -24.25
C SER A 575 -33.34 23.79 -22.91
N ALA A 576 -33.51 25.09 -22.58
CA ALA A 576 -34.10 25.56 -21.32
C ALA A 576 -35.49 24.95 -21.01
N THR A 577 -36.23 24.51 -22.01
CA THR A 577 -37.55 23.88 -21.90
C THR A 577 -37.44 22.37 -21.61
N GLY A 578 -37.08 21.98 -20.38
CA GLY A 578 -37.06 20.55 -19.99
C GLY A 578 -36.07 20.13 -18.89
N LEU A 579 -35.76 21.01 -17.93
CA LEU A 579 -34.71 20.89 -16.89
C LEU A 579 -34.89 19.80 -15.81
N LYS A 580 -35.62 18.71 -16.08
CA LYS A 580 -35.66 17.55 -15.18
C LYS A 580 -34.53 16.59 -15.53
N PHE A 581 -33.45 16.68 -14.74
CA PHE A 581 -32.42 15.64 -14.69
C PHE A 581 -32.95 14.44 -13.90
N ASP A 582 -32.65 13.24 -14.38
CA ASP A 582 -33.05 11.98 -13.75
C ASP A 582 -31.78 11.19 -13.41
N VAL A 583 -31.49 11.05 -12.12
CA VAL A 583 -30.33 10.31 -11.61
C VAL A 583 -30.36 8.84 -12.05
N ARG A 584 -31.55 8.32 -12.42
CA ARG A 584 -31.71 6.94 -12.91
C ARG A 584 -31.27 6.74 -14.36
N ARG A 585 -31.09 7.82 -15.14
CA ARG A 585 -30.58 7.75 -16.52
C ARG A 585 -29.06 7.96 -16.53
N PRO A 586 -28.34 7.43 -17.54
CA PRO A 586 -26.90 7.64 -17.66
C PRO A 586 -26.53 9.13 -17.60
N PHE A 587 -25.49 9.46 -16.84
CA PHE A 587 -25.03 10.84 -16.66
C PHE A 587 -24.59 11.47 -17.99
N ALA A 588 -23.78 10.74 -18.76
CA ALA A 588 -23.21 11.19 -20.04
C ALA A 588 -24.27 11.49 -21.13
N GLU A 589 -25.48 10.96 -21.01
CA GLU A 589 -26.59 11.28 -21.92
C GLU A 589 -27.28 12.60 -21.57
N GLN A 590 -27.09 13.11 -20.35
CA GLN A 590 -27.81 14.26 -19.82
C GLN A 590 -26.96 15.53 -19.77
N ILE A 591 -25.69 15.39 -19.38
CA ILE A 591 -24.73 16.49 -19.27
C ILE A 591 -23.49 16.08 -20.03
N GLU A 592 -23.01 16.96 -20.92
CA GLU A 592 -21.78 16.74 -21.66
C GLU A 592 -20.62 17.41 -20.93
N VAL A 593 -19.69 16.62 -20.42
CA VAL A 593 -18.45 17.11 -19.82
C VAL A 593 -17.36 17.07 -20.88
N LEU A 594 -16.80 18.23 -21.22
CA LEU A 594 -15.79 18.37 -22.28
C LEU A 594 -14.36 18.25 -21.76
N SER A 595 -14.11 18.77 -20.55
CA SER A 595 -12.80 18.68 -19.90
C SER A 595 -12.93 18.75 -18.39
N VAL A 596 -12.06 18.00 -17.71
CA VAL A 596 -11.84 18.06 -16.27
C VAL A 596 -10.33 18.15 -16.01
N ARG A 597 -9.88 19.16 -15.28
CA ARG A 597 -8.47 19.31 -14.87
C ARG A 597 -8.38 19.57 -13.36
N GLY A 598 -7.60 18.76 -12.67
CA GLY A 598 -7.30 18.98 -11.26
C GLY A 598 -6.25 20.06 -11.05
N CYS A 599 -6.31 20.72 -9.89
CA CYS A 599 -5.37 21.76 -9.49
C CYS A 599 -5.25 21.81 -7.96
N ASP A 600 -4.09 22.22 -7.45
CA ASP A 600 -3.89 22.52 -6.04
C ASP A 600 -4.07 24.02 -5.79
N VAL A 601 -4.71 24.41 -4.69
CA VAL A 601 -4.74 25.80 -4.25
C VAL A 601 -3.36 26.19 -3.72
N GLU A 602 -2.72 27.19 -4.31
CA GLU A 602 -1.49 27.81 -3.75
C GLU A 602 -1.87 28.79 -2.64
N GLY A 603 -2.99 29.50 -2.84
CA GLY A 603 -3.61 30.39 -1.84
C GLY A 603 -4.50 31.45 -2.47
N MET A 604 -5.15 32.24 -1.62
CA MET A 604 -6.00 33.35 -2.03
C MET A 604 -5.15 34.63 -2.22
N LEU A 605 -5.48 35.41 -3.24
CA LEU A 605 -4.82 36.68 -3.52
C LEU A 605 -5.54 37.84 -2.84
N ASP A 606 -4.76 38.81 -2.36
CA ASP A 606 -5.27 40.08 -1.88
C ASP A 606 -5.66 41.03 -3.04
N THR A 607 -6.04 42.26 -2.70
CA THR A 607 -6.40 43.29 -3.68
C THR A 607 -5.21 43.79 -4.50
N GLU A 608 -3.98 43.59 -4.02
CA GLU A 608 -2.73 44.00 -4.68
C GLU A 608 -2.12 42.86 -5.53
N GLY A 609 -2.65 41.64 -5.43
CA GLY A 609 -2.18 40.46 -6.15
C GLY A 609 -1.13 39.64 -5.39
N HIS A 610 -0.88 39.94 -4.12
CA HIS A 610 0.00 39.16 -3.25
C HIS A 610 -0.75 37.97 -2.64
N LEU A 611 0.00 36.89 -2.40
CA LEU A 611 -0.55 35.69 -1.77
C LEU A 611 -0.73 35.94 -0.28
N LEU A 612 -1.92 35.64 0.24
CA LEU A 612 -2.16 35.68 1.68
C LEU A 612 -1.45 34.50 2.35
N GLU A 613 -0.53 34.78 3.27
CA GLU A 613 0.20 33.73 3.98
C GLU A 613 -0.71 32.97 4.96
N GLU A 614 -0.68 31.64 4.90
CA GLU A 614 -1.43 30.75 5.81
C GLU A 614 -1.22 31.08 7.29
N TYR A 615 -0.01 31.48 7.68
CA TYR A 615 0.35 31.80 9.06
C TYR A 615 -0.26 33.11 9.56
N THR A 616 -0.56 34.08 8.68
CA THR A 616 -1.23 35.34 9.06
C THR A 616 -2.74 35.16 9.30
N SER A 617 -3.33 34.08 8.77
CA SER A 617 -4.75 33.73 8.95
C SER A 617 -5.15 33.46 10.40
N TYR A 618 -4.20 33.02 11.23
CA TYR A 618 -4.43 32.65 12.63
C TYR A 618 -4.49 33.87 13.56
N GLU A 619 -3.77 34.94 13.25
CA GLU A 619 -3.73 36.14 14.10
C GLU A 619 -4.77 37.18 13.69
N LYS A 620 -5.05 37.36 12.39
CA LYS A 620 -6.12 38.24 11.86
C LYS A 620 -6.59 37.77 10.47
N LYS A 621 -7.78 37.16 10.38
CA LYS A 621 -8.40 36.86 9.06
C LYS A 621 -8.52 38.15 8.24
N ALA A 622 -7.75 38.28 7.16
CA ALA A 622 -7.81 39.42 6.25
C ALA A 622 -9.22 39.51 5.64
N LYS A 623 -9.93 40.61 5.91
CA LYS A 623 -11.26 40.86 5.36
C LYS A 623 -11.13 41.48 3.97
N ILE A 624 -11.20 40.65 2.92
CA ILE A 624 -11.21 41.14 1.54
C ILE A 624 -12.60 41.76 1.23
N PRO A 625 -12.67 43.01 0.74
CA PRO A 625 -13.94 43.65 0.39
C PRO A 625 -14.59 43.01 -0.87
N GLY A 626 -15.90 43.13 -1.01
CA GLY A 626 -16.67 42.62 -2.17
C GLY A 626 -16.89 41.10 -2.17
N ASP A 627 -17.55 40.60 -3.22
CA ASP A 627 -17.98 39.19 -3.35
C ASP A 627 -17.09 38.34 -4.28
N VAL A 628 -16.15 39.00 -4.98
CA VAL A 628 -15.20 38.37 -5.90
C VAL A 628 -13.96 37.93 -5.13
N ARG A 629 -13.47 36.71 -5.41
CA ARG A 629 -12.19 36.20 -4.92
C ARG A 629 -11.34 35.71 -6.08
N LYS A 630 -10.03 35.87 -5.89
CA LYS A 630 -9.00 35.35 -6.81
C LYS A 630 -8.18 34.31 -6.08
N PHE A 631 -8.11 33.12 -6.64
CA PHE A 631 -7.26 32.05 -6.13
C PHE A 631 -6.14 31.77 -7.12
N ARG A 632 -4.93 31.65 -6.61
CA ARG A 632 -3.79 31.15 -7.39
C ARG A 632 -3.75 29.63 -7.25
N LEU A 633 -3.68 28.96 -8.38
CA LEU A 633 -3.78 27.51 -8.51
C LEU A 633 -2.51 26.95 -9.15
N LEU A 634 -2.07 25.78 -8.71
CA LEU A 634 -1.02 24.98 -9.31
C LEU A 634 -1.68 23.90 -10.17
N LEU A 635 -1.39 23.90 -11.47
CA LEU A 635 -1.86 22.87 -12.40
C LEU A 635 -0.85 21.72 -12.48
N ASP A 636 -1.32 20.52 -12.82
CA ASP A 636 -0.44 19.37 -13.06
C ASP A 636 0.42 19.61 -14.31
N PRO A 637 1.76 19.66 -14.18
CA PRO A 637 2.63 19.98 -15.31
C PRO A 637 2.68 18.90 -16.38
N ASN A 638 2.52 17.62 -16.00
CA ASN A 638 2.46 16.52 -16.95
C ASN A 638 1.18 16.62 -17.79
N GLN A 639 0.05 16.88 -17.15
CA GLN A 639 -1.22 17.06 -17.85
C GLN A 639 -1.15 18.27 -18.78
N TYR A 640 -0.57 19.38 -18.33
CA TYR A 640 -0.37 20.58 -19.16
C TYR A 640 0.44 20.28 -20.41
N ARG A 641 1.57 19.57 -20.27
CA ARG A 641 2.38 19.16 -21.43
C ARG A 641 1.58 18.29 -22.40
N LEU A 642 0.87 17.28 -21.89
CA LEU A 642 0.06 16.37 -22.72
C LEU A 642 -1.07 17.10 -23.46
N ASP A 643 -1.65 18.13 -22.84
CA ASP A 643 -2.67 18.96 -23.46
C ASP A 643 -2.08 19.85 -24.57
N MET A 644 -0.88 20.40 -24.37
CA MET A 644 -0.19 21.23 -25.38
C MET A 644 0.36 20.42 -26.57
N GLU A 645 0.71 19.15 -26.36
CA GLU A 645 1.16 18.24 -27.42
C GLU A 645 0.02 17.79 -28.35
N GLN A 646 -1.23 17.84 -27.89
CA GLN A 646 -2.42 17.50 -28.70
C GLN A 646 -2.75 18.68 -29.64
N SER A 647 -2.55 18.48 -30.95
CA SER A 647 -2.51 19.52 -31.99
C SER A 647 -3.80 20.34 -32.22
N ASP A 648 -4.91 20.02 -31.54
CA ASP A 648 -6.24 20.62 -31.79
C ASP A 648 -6.85 21.44 -30.61
N LYS A 649 -6.13 21.66 -29.50
CA LYS A 649 -6.76 22.18 -28.27
C LYS A 649 -5.97 23.21 -27.46
N SER A 650 -5.48 24.27 -28.09
CA SER A 650 -5.07 25.49 -27.36
C SER A 650 -6.21 26.13 -26.53
N ASP A 651 -7.46 25.66 -26.69
CA ASP A 651 -8.70 26.20 -26.13
C ASP A 651 -9.15 25.54 -24.79
N ILE A 652 -8.49 24.48 -24.30
CA ILE A 652 -8.93 23.81 -23.03
C ILE A 652 -8.87 24.79 -21.87
N TYR A 653 -7.74 25.48 -21.71
CA TYR A 653 -7.48 26.34 -20.56
C TYR A 653 -8.30 27.63 -20.58
N ASP A 654 -8.84 28.00 -21.75
CA ASP A 654 -9.72 29.17 -21.91
C ASP A 654 -11.21 28.79 -21.81
N SER A 655 -11.53 27.49 -21.78
CA SER A 655 -12.92 26.99 -21.83
C SER A 655 -13.59 26.75 -20.48
N PHE A 656 -12.84 26.76 -19.37
CA PHE A 656 -13.36 26.38 -18.06
C PHE A 656 -14.48 27.29 -17.60
N ASN A 657 -15.61 26.70 -17.21
CA ASN A 657 -16.80 27.45 -16.79
C ASN A 657 -17.24 27.15 -15.35
N LEU A 658 -16.64 26.16 -14.68
CA LEU A 658 -16.96 25.78 -13.31
C LEU A 658 -15.70 25.42 -12.50
N LEU A 659 -15.61 25.94 -11.28
CA LEU A 659 -14.61 25.54 -10.28
C LEU A 659 -15.32 24.70 -9.21
N VAL A 660 -14.86 23.46 -9.03
CA VAL A 660 -15.41 22.51 -8.05
C VAL A 660 -14.36 22.24 -6.97
N ARG A 661 -14.72 22.41 -5.70
CA ARG A 661 -13.89 21.98 -4.55
C ARG A 661 -14.43 20.68 -3.99
N ARG A 662 -13.61 19.93 -3.25
CA ARG A 662 -14.03 18.74 -2.49
C ARG A 662 -13.98 19.01 -0.98
N ASP A 663 -14.48 18.07 -0.17
CA ASP A 663 -14.36 18.16 1.28
C ASP A 663 -12.90 17.88 1.69
N SER A 664 -12.26 18.84 2.35
CA SER A 664 -10.90 18.74 2.90
C SER A 664 -10.58 17.41 3.62
N LYS A 665 -11.56 16.77 4.26
CA LYS A 665 -11.34 15.50 4.98
C LYS A 665 -11.10 14.31 4.05
N THR A 666 -11.73 14.29 2.88
CA THR A 666 -11.63 13.21 1.89
C THR A 666 -10.73 13.59 0.71
N ASN A 667 -10.24 14.83 0.68
CA ASN A 667 -9.53 15.40 -0.46
C ASN A 667 -7.99 15.27 -0.39
N ASN A 668 -7.47 14.17 0.16
CA ASN A 668 -6.03 13.95 0.33
C ASN A 668 -5.40 13.10 -0.77
N PHE A 669 -6.17 12.68 -1.78
CA PHE A 669 -5.74 11.63 -2.70
C PHE A 669 -4.45 11.99 -3.46
N LYS A 670 -4.35 13.23 -3.96
CA LYS A 670 -3.17 13.68 -4.71
C LYS A 670 -1.91 13.70 -3.84
N ALA A 671 -2.03 14.08 -2.57
CA ALA A 671 -0.91 14.08 -1.64
C ALA A 671 -0.41 12.65 -1.36
N VAL A 672 -1.33 11.70 -1.20
CA VAL A 672 -1.01 10.28 -1.06
C VAL A 672 -0.34 9.74 -2.31
N LEU A 673 -0.90 10.00 -3.50
CA LEU A 673 -0.32 9.57 -4.77
C LEU A 673 1.07 10.17 -5.00
N GLN A 674 1.25 11.46 -4.71
CA GLN A 674 2.57 12.11 -4.76
C GLN A 674 3.55 11.43 -3.82
N THR A 675 3.14 11.14 -2.57
CA THR A 675 3.99 10.47 -1.58
C THR A 675 4.42 9.08 -2.05
N ILE A 676 3.49 8.28 -2.61
CA ILE A 676 3.80 6.96 -3.14
C ILE A 676 4.77 7.07 -4.34
N ARG A 677 4.56 8.04 -5.24
CA ARG A 677 5.47 8.31 -6.36
C ARG A 677 6.85 8.74 -5.87
N ASP A 678 6.93 9.60 -4.86
CA ASP A 678 8.20 10.04 -4.28
C ASP A 678 8.94 8.85 -3.65
N LEU A 679 8.23 7.99 -2.91
CA LEU A 679 8.78 6.74 -2.36
C LEU A 679 9.34 5.82 -3.46
N LEU A 680 8.62 5.67 -4.58
CA LEU A 680 9.07 4.88 -5.74
C LEU A 680 10.33 5.45 -6.40
N ASN A 681 10.62 6.75 -6.23
CA ASN A 681 11.85 7.39 -6.70
C ASN A 681 13.02 7.27 -5.71
N THR A 682 12.77 6.77 -4.50
CA THR A 682 13.81 6.45 -3.51
C THR A 682 14.20 4.98 -3.58
N GLU A 683 15.31 4.60 -2.93
CA GLU A 683 15.68 3.18 -2.78
C GLU A 683 14.73 2.39 -1.85
N CYS A 684 13.69 3.05 -1.29
CA CYS A 684 12.67 2.47 -0.42
C CYS A 684 13.27 1.52 0.64
N VAL A 685 14.16 2.07 1.47
CA VAL A 685 14.91 1.30 2.46
C VAL A 685 13.99 0.92 3.62
N VAL A 686 13.53 -0.33 3.61
CA VAL A 686 12.86 -0.99 4.74
C VAL A 686 13.86 -1.92 5.45
N PRO A 687 13.68 -2.23 6.75
CA PRO A 687 14.54 -3.18 7.43
C PRO A 687 14.57 -4.55 6.73
N ASP A 688 15.76 -5.12 6.54
CA ASP A 688 15.94 -6.40 5.83
C ASP A 688 15.05 -7.52 6.39
N TRP A 689 14.91 -7.57 7.72
CA TRP A 689 14.08 -8.57 8.42
C TRP A 689 12.57 -8.39 8.23
N LEU A 690 12.12 -7.26 7.67
CA LEU A 690 10.71 -6.96 7.40
C LEU A 690 10.36 -7.07 5.90
N THR A 691 11.36 -6.98 5.02
CA THR A 691 11.17 -6.96 3.56
C THR A 691 10.38 -8.18 3.07
N ASP A 692 10.85 -9.39 3.42
CA ASP A 692 10.20 -10.64 2.98
C ASP A 692 8.78 -10.76 3.55
N VAL A 693 8.55 -10.32 4.79
CA VAL A 693 7.23 -10.33 5.43
C VAL A 693 6.25 -9.39 4.72
N ILE A 694 6.69 -8.18 4.33
CA ILE A 694 5.87 -7.22 3.56
C ILE A 694 5.51 -7.80 2.19
N LEU A 695 6.46 -8.47 1.54
CA LEU A 695 6.25 -9.06 0.21
C LEU A 695 5.52 -10.41 0.25
N GLY A 696 5.21 -10.95 1.44
CA GLY A 696 4.53 -12.22 1.63
C GLY A 696 5.40 -13.46 1.34
N TYR A 697 6.72 -13.30 1.36
CA TYR A 697 7.69 -14.37 1.16
C TYR A 697 8.16 -14.98 2.49
N GLY A 698 8.70 -16.19 2.42
CA GLY A 698 9.39 -16.84 3.54
C GLY A 698 8.46 -17.28 4.67
N GLU A 699 9.02 -17.42 5.87
CA GLU A 699 8.28 -17.78 7.07
C GLU A 699 7.61 -16.54 7.69
N PRO A 700 6.29 -16.55 7.95
CA PRO A 700 5.57 -15.39 8.48
C PRO A 700 6.07 -14.88 9.85
N ASP A 701 6.65 -15.76 10.67
CA ASP A 701 7.16 -15.45 12.00
C ASP A 701 8.67 -15.11 12.00
N SER A 702 9.30 -14.97 10.84
CA SER A 702 10.72 -14.60 10.70
C SER A 702 11.09 -13.27 11.37
N ALA A 703 10.15 -12.33 11.42
CA ALA A 703 10.29 -11.03 12.09
C ALA A 703 9.95 -11.05 13.59
N HIS A 704 9.58 -12.21 14.16
CA HIS A 704 9.28 -12.33 15.59
C HIS A 704 10.56 -12.21 16.43
N TYR A 705 10.47 -11.57 17.60
CA TYR A 705 11.64 -11.28 18.44
C TYR A 705 12.47 -12.54 18.77
N SER A 706 11.84 -13.70 18.92
CA SER A 706 12.54 -14.96 19.25
C SER A 706 13.45 -15.47 18.14
N LYS A 707 13.20 -15.09 16.88
CA LYS A 707 14.02 -15.47 15.72
C LYS A 707 15.09 -14.42 15.39
N LEU A 708 14.97 -13.20 15.92
CA LEU A 708 15.89 -12.10 15.64
C LEU A 708 17.16 -12.15 16.48
N SER A 709 18.25 -11.68 15.90
CA SER A 709 19.56 -11.61 16.57
C SER A 709 19.76 -10.44 17.50
N SER A 710 18.93 -9.43 17.34
CA SER A 710 18.91 -8.21 18.13
C SER A 710 18.07 -8.31 19.41
N ALA A 711 17.47 -9.45 19.72
CA ALA A 711 16.65 -9.62 20.92
C ALA A 711 17.47 -9.33 22.20
N VAL A 712 16.87 -8.57 23.10
CA VAL A 712 17.50 -8.10 24.33
C VAL A 712 17.10 -9.03 25.49
N PRO A 713 18.04 -9.76 26.11
CA PRO A 713 17.71 -10.75 27.13
C PRO A 713 17.30 -10.14 28.47
N GLU A 714 17.65 -8.88 28.75
CA GLU A 714 17.35 -8.23 30.03
C GLU A 714 16.73 -6.84 29.80
N LEU A 715 15.52 -6.65 30.33
CA LEU A 715 14.70 -5.45 30.12
C LEU A 715 14.14 -4.91 31.44
N ASP A 716 14.01 -3.58 31.52
CA ASP A 716 13.36 -2.90 32.64
C ASP A 716 11.86 -2.78 32.35
N PHE A 717 11.03 -3.54 33.07
CA PHE A 717 9.57 -3.50 32.92
C PHE A 717 8.92 -2.36 33.69
N ASN A 718 9.70 -1.53 34.37
CA ASN A 718 9.24 -0.36 35.10
C ASN A 718 8.01 -0.67 35.98
N ASP A 719 6.89 0.01 35.73
CA ASP A 719 5.62 -0.10 36.45
C ASP A 719 4.60 -1.06 35.82
N THR A 720 5.04 -1.91 34.87
CA THR A 720 4.16 -2.91 34.22
C THR A 720 3.53 -3.85 35.24
N PHE A 721 4.27 -4.23 36.29
CA PHE A 721 3.80 -5.16 37.32
C PHE A 721 3.55 -4.44 38.65
N LEU A 722 2.37 -4.70 39.22
CA LEU A 722 1.93 -4.18 40.51
C LEU A 722 2.62 -4.87 41.71
N SER A 723 3.05 -6.12 41.56
CA SER A 723 3.70 -6.92 42.62
C SER A 723 4.50 -8.10 42.06
N LEU A 724 5.32 -8.76 42.89
CA LEU A 724 5.99 -10.00 42.51
C LEU A 724 5.00 -11.14 42.18
N ASP A 725 3.86 -11.20 42.87
CA ASP A 725 2.81 -12.18 42.58
C ASP A 725 2.20 -11.96 41.20
N HIS A 726 2.06 -10.69 40.78
CA HIS A 726 1.63 -10.37 39.43
C HIS A 726 2.65 -10.91 38.41
N VAL A 727 3.96 -10.71 38.62
CA VAL A 727 4.99 -11.32 37.75
C VAL A 727 4.85 -12.84 37.65
N LYS A 728 4.66 -13.53 38.80
CA LYS A 728 4.48 -14.99 38.85
C LYS A 728 3.24 -15.44 38.07
N GLN A 729 2.14 -14.69 38.12
CA GLN A 729 0.91 -14.98 37.37
C GLN A 729 1.03 -14.70 35.88
N SER A 730 1.82 -13.69 35.48
CA SER A 730 1.95 -13.26 34.09
C SER A 730 2.77 -14.21 33.20
N PHE A 731 3.60 -15.07 33.78
CA PHE A 731 4.45 -16.01 33.03
C PHE A 731 4.15 -17.47 33.42
N PRO A 732 2.99 -18.02 33.02
CA PRO A 732 2.64 -19.41 33.32
C PRO A 732 3.65 -20.37 32.66
N GLY A 733 4.20 -21.29 33.45
CA GLY A 733 5.16 -22.29 32.96
C GLY A 733 6.64 -21.86 32.99
N TYR A 734 6.95 -20.66 33.49
CA TYR A 734 8.32 -20.21 33.76
C TYR A 734 8.68 -20.36 35.24
N LYS A 735 9.96 -20.69 35.50
CA LYS A 735 10.54 -20.64 36.84
C LYS A 735 11.00 -19.22 37.13
N ILE A 736 10.42 -18.58 38.15
CA ILE A 736 10.76 -17.22 38.57
C ILE A 736 11.78 -17.27 39.71
N GLU A 737 12.94 -16.68 39.52
CA GLU A 737 14.02 -16.58 40.53
C GLU A 737 14.27 -15.12 40.88
N THR A 738 14.37 -14.80 42.17
CA THR A 738 14.64 -13.45 42.68
C THR A 738 16.12 -13.31 43.07
N THR A 739 16.74 -12.17 42.76
CA THR A 739 18.17 -11.92 43.09
C THR A 739 18.42 -11.63 44.57
N CYS A 740 17.40 -11.14 45.27
CA CYS A 740 17.33 -10.95 46.71
C CYS A 740 16.09 -11.74 47.16
N GLY A 741 16.17 -12.57 48.22
CA GLY A 741 15.07 -13.46 48.62
C GLY A 741 13.69 -12.79 48.74
N ASP A 742 12.61 -13.58 48.73
CA ASP A 742 11.22 -13.14 48.49
C ASP A 742 10.63 -12.07 49.44
N SER A 743 11.27 -11.74 50.57
CA SER A 743 10.68 -10.89 51.61
C SER A 743 10.69 -9.37 51.36
N ASP A 744 11.41 -8.84 50.36
CA ASP A 744 11.56 -7.39 50.12
C ASP A 744 11.49 -6.98 48.62
N VAL A 745 10.78 -7.73 47.78
CA VAL A 745 10.76 -7.53 46.32
C VAL A 745 9.58 -6.65 45.89
N VAL A 746 9.80 -5.35 45.79
CA VAL A 746 8.81 -4.36 45.33
C VAL A 746 9.14 -3.81 43.92
N PRO A 747 8.13 -3.44 43.11
CA PRO A 747 8.37 -2.85 41.80
C PRO A 747 9.03 -1.47 41.91
N PRO A 748 9.74 -0.99 40.87
CA PRO A 748 9.86 -1.55 39.52
C PRO A 748 10.76 -2.78 39.39
N PHE A 749 10.53 -3.60 38.37
CA PHE A 749 11.29 -4.85 38.14
C PHE A 749 12.06 -4.83 36.81
N LYS A 750 13.31 -5.28 36.88
CA LYS A 750 14.08 -5.73 35.73
C LYS A 750 13.92 -7.24 35.58
N LEU A 751 13.59 -7.70 34.38
CA LEU A 751 13.45 -9.13 34.06
C LEU A 751 14.55 -9.54 33.09
N ARG A 752 15.21 -10.66 33.41
CA ARG A 752 16.17 -11.33 32.53
C ARG A 752 15.61 -12.69 32.09
N PHE A 753 15.51 -12.90 30.78
CA PHE A 753 14.95 -14.10 30.17
C PHE A 753 16.08 -15.01 29.67
N ALA A 754 16.23 -16.19 30.27
CA ALA A 754 17.27 -17.14 29.90
C ALA A 754 17.13 -17.66 28.45
N GLU A 755 15.91 -17.80 27.95
CA GLU A 755 15.61 -18.23 26.58
C GLU A 755 16.19 -17.31 25.49
N LEU A 756 16.44 -16.04 25.80
CA LEU A 756 16.99 -15.06 24.86
C LEU A 756 18.53 -14.99 24.92
N GLU A 757 19.17 -15.72 25.83
CA GLU A 757 20.63 -15.82 25.90
C GLU A 757 21.16 -16.76 24.82
N ARG A 758 21.76 -16.20 23.78
CA ARG A 758 22.43 -17.00 22.74
C ARG A 758 23.67 -17.70 23.32
N ARG A 759 23.57 -18.99 23.63
CA ARG A 759 24.71 -19.87 23.90
C ARG A 759 24.98 -20.71 22.65
N GLN A 760 26.00 -20.34 21.87
CA GLN A 760 26.38 -21.09 20.67
C GLN A 760 27.05 -22.45 20.99
N ASP A 761 27.42 -22.72 22.26
CA ASP A 761 28.29 -23.84 22.63
C ASP A 761 27.74 -24.80 23.72
N VAL A 762 26.46 -24.73 24.11
CA VAL A 762 25.90 -25.63 25.15
C VAL A 762 24.46 -26.03 24.82
N GLU A 763 24.18 -27.34 24.71
CA GLU A 763 22.82 -27.89 24.76
C GLU A 763 22.21 -27.64 26.15
N ALA A 764 21.59 -26.48 26.34
CA ALA A 764 20.88 -26.15 27.57
C ALA A 764 19.59 -26.99 27.66
N LYS A 765 19.31 -27.55 28.84
CA LYS A 765 18.06 -28.29 29.08
C LYS A 765 16.87 -27.33 28.97
N GLU A 766 15.75 -27.80 28.40
CA GLU A 766 14.55 -26.98 28.18
C GLU A 766 14.02 -26.31 29.48
N ALA A 767 14.20 -26.97 30.62
CA ALA A 767 13.85 -26.44 31.93
C ALA A 767 14.71 -25.24 32.38
N GLU A 768 15.96 -25.14 31.93
CA GLU A 768 16.85 -24.01 32.24
C GLU A 768 16.53 -22.79 31.37
N LEU A 769 16.11 -23.00 30.12
CA LEU A 769 15.69 -21.93 29.20
C LEU A 769 14.41 -21.21 29.67
N ARG A 770 13.50 -21.91 30.36
CA ARG A 770 12.27 -21.33 30.92
C ARG A 770 12.47 -20.73 32.32
N THR A 771 13.59 -20.06 32.54
CA THR A 771 13.90 -19.36 33.80
C THR A 771 13.91 -17.85 33.58
N ILE A 772 13.24 -17.11 34.46
CA ILE A 772 13.23 -15.64 34.48
C ILE A 772 13.84 -15.18 35.79
N THR A 773 14.89 -14.38 35.72
CA THR A 773 15.50 -13.75 36.88
C THR A 773 14.91 -12.35 37.08
N VAL A 774 14.33 -12.10 38.25
CA VAL A 774 13.70 -10.84 38.64
C VAL A 774 14.64 -10.06 39.54
N THR A 775 14.94 -8.82 39.16
CA THR A 775 15.74 -7.88 39.95
C THR A 775 14.90 -6.65 40.30
N PRO A 776 14.58 -6.40 41.59
CA PRO A 776 13.91 -5.17 42.00
C PRO A 776 14.85 -3.96 41.80
N LEU A 777 14.31 -2.86 41.26
CA LEU A 777 15.05 -1.64 40.97
C LEU A 777 14.66 -0.52 41.93
N VAL A 778 15.65 0.14 42.52
CA VAL A 778 15.45 1.33 43.34
C VAL A 778 15.68 2.58 42.50
N ARG A 779 14.59 3.27 42.11
CA ARG A 779 14.68 4.57 41.41
C ARG A 779 15.18 5.65 42.37
N LYS A 780 16.21 6.39 41.96
CA LYS A 780 16.73 7.53 42.74
C LYS A 780 15.74 8.69 42.65
N LYS A 781 15.50 9.42 43.75
CA LYS A 781 14.69 10.64 43.72
C LYS A 781 15.39 11.70 42.86
N ASN A 782 14.64 12.27 41.92
CA ASN A 782 15.10 13.34 41.03
C ASN A 782 14.84 14.74 41.58
N THR A 783 14.04 14.83 42.65
CA THR A 783 13.66 16.11 43.27
C THR A 783 13.42 15.94 44.76
N PRO A 784 13.82 16.93 45.60
CA PRO A 784 13.54 16.92 47.03
C PRO A 784 12.08 17.26 47.34
N TYR A 785 11.35 17.84 46.38
CA TYR A 785 9.93 18.11 46.50
C TYR A 785 9.12 16.81 46.52
N ALA A 786 7.99 16.83 47.23
CA ALA A 786 7.05 15.72 47.25
C ALA A 786 6.46 15.53 45.84
N TYR A 787 7.05 14.60 45.08
CA TYR A 787 6.63 14.22 43.75
C TYR A 787 6.51 12.70 43.68
N SER A 788 5.30 12.21 43.45
CA SER A 788 5.04 10.81 43.13
C SER A 788 4.82 10.73 41.61
N PRO A 789 5.69 10.04 40.85
CA PRO A 789 5.45 9.83 39.44
C PRO A 789 4.15 9.07 39.27
N ASN A 790 3.40 9.39 38.21
CA ASN A 790 2.19 8.64 37.90
C ASN A 790 2.59 7.22 37.52
N LYS A 791 1.91 6.23 38.11
CA LYS A 791 2.19 4.81 37.89
C LYS A 791 0.98 4.14 37.26
N ASN A 792 1.26 3.15 36.43
CA ASN A 792 0.26 2.20 35.97
C ASN A 792 -0.49 1.56 37.15
N GLN A 793 -1.81 1.43 36.98
CA GLN A 793 -2.72 0.78 37.93
C GLN A 793 -3.36 -0.50 37.36
N VAL A 794 -3.09 -0.81 36.09
CA VAL A 794 -3.68 -1.94 35.38
C VAL A 794 -2.92 -3.21 35.73
N GLN A 795 -3.66 -4.24 36.17
CA GLN A 795 -3.13 -5.59 36.32
C GLN A 795 -3.24 -6.33 34.98
N PHE A 796 -2.16 -6.34 34.20
CA PHE A 796 -2.13 -6.96 32.88
C PHE A 796 -2.24 -8.50 32.94
N THR A 797 -3.03 -9.06 32.03
CA THR A 797 -3.14 -10.51 31.85
C THR A 797 -1.86 -11.10 31.25
N PRO A 798 -1.62 -12.42 31.36
CA PRO A 798 -0.46 -13.08 30.74
C PRO A 798 -0.31 -12.78 29.24
N ALA A 799 -1.42 -12.77 28.48
CA ALA A 799 -1.41 -12.45 27.05
C ALA A 799 -1.04 -10.99 26.77
N GLN A 800 -1.50 -10.05 27.60
CA GLN A 800 -1.13 -8.64 27.50
C GLN A 800 0.34 -8.42 27.88
N VAL A 801 0.85 -9.12 28.90
CA VAL A 801 2.27 -9.06 29.27
C VAL A 801 3.16 -9.64 28.18
N GLU A 802 2.75 -10.71 27.50
CA GLU A 802 3.46 -11.21 26.32
C GLU A 802 3.46 -10.18 25.17
N ALA A 803 2.33 -9.50 24.93
CA ALA A 803 2.28 -8.40 23.96
C ALA A 803 3.21 -7.23 24.34
N ILE A 804 3.28 -6.86 25.63
CA ILE A 804 4.19 -5.82 26.14
C ILE A 804 5.65 -6.26 25.99
N LYS A 805 5.97 -7.49 26.39
CA LYS A 805 7.32 -8.09 26.23
C LYS A 805 7.73 -8.07 24.77
N SER A 806 6.87 -8.56 23.87
CA SER A 806 7.11 -8.59 22.43
C SER A 806 7.31 -7.18 21.86
N GLY A 807 6.44 -6.22 22.22
CA GLY A 807 6.52 -4.84 21.73
C GLY A 807 7.70 -4.03 22.27
N MET A 808 8.32 -4.45 23.36
CA MET A 808 9.59 -3.90 23.85
C MET A 808 10.81 -4.46 23.10
N GLN A 809 10.68 -5.62 22.44
CA GLN A 809 11.78 -6.23 21.70
C GLN A 809 11.88 -5.67 20.28
N PRO A 810 13.06 -5.71 19.66
CA PRO A 810 13.17 -5.48 18.22
C PRO A 810 12.40 -6.55 17.44
N GLY A 811 11.67 -6.13 16.40
CA GLY A 811 10.94 -7.01 15.50
C GLY A 811 9.54 -6.51 15.16
N LEU A 812 8.71 -7.40 14.62
CA LEU A 812 7.30 -7.15 14.34
C LEU A 812 6.42 -7.79 15.43
N THR A 813 5.64 -6.97 16.12
CA THR A 813 4.64 -7.42 17.10
C THR A 813 3.24 -7.14 16.58
N MET A 814 2.48 -8.20 16.31
CA MET A 814 1.08 -8.11 15.89
C MET A 814 0.16 -8.48 17.06
N VAL A 815 -0.62 -7.51 17.55
CA VAL A 815 -1.55 -7.72 18.67
C VAL A 815 -2.99 -7.72 18.16
N VAL A 816 -3.62 -8.89 18.17
CA VAL A 816 -5.05 -9.03 17.85
C VAL A 816 -5.86 -9.05 19.14
N GLY A 817 -6.74 -8.07 19.31
CA GLY A 817 -7.58 -7.95 20.51
C GLY A 817 -9.03 -7.60 20.16
N PRO A 818 -10.03 -8.43 20.55
CA PRO A 818 -11.45 -8.07 20.45
C PRO A 818 -11.78 -6.71 21.10
N PRO A 819 -12.95 -6.11 20.81
CA PRO A 819 -13.40 -4.90 21.49
C PRO A 819 -13.39 -5.07 23.02
N GLY A 820 -12.86 -4.08 23.75
CA GLY A 820 -12.82 -4.10 25.22
C GLY A 820 -11.64 -4.86 25.87
N THR A 821 -10.70 -5.43 25.10
CA THR A 821 -9.55 -6.20 25.64
C THR A 821 -8.35 -5.37 26.14
N GLY A 822 -8.51 -4.05 26.31
CA GLY A 822 -7.45 -3.18 26.84
C GLY A 822 -6.28 -2.90 25.89
N LYS A 823 -6.50 -2.91 24.56
CA LYS A 823 -5.47 -2.61 23.55
C LYS A 823 -4.74 -1.29 23.80
N THR A 824 -5.50 -0.26 24.19
CA THR A 824 -4.96 1.07 24.49
C THR A 824 -4.00 1.02 25.67
N ASP A 825 -4.34 0.28 26.74
CA ASP A 825 -3.49 0.14 27.92
C ASP A 825 -2.18 -0.60 27.59
N VAL A 826 -2.25 -1.66 26.78
CA VAL A 826 -1.07 -2.39 26.29
C VAL A 826 -0.16 -1.47 25.47
N ALA A 827 -0.72 -0.72 24.52
CA ALA A 827 0.05 0.19 23.67
C ALA A 827 0.75 1.28 24.50
N VAL A 828 0.04 1.89 25.44
CA VAL A 828 0.58 2.94 26.31
C VAL A 828 1.67 2.41 27.23
N GLN A 829 1.53 1.18 27.75
CA GLN A 829 2.59 0.56 28.55
C GLN A 829 3.83 0.22 27.70
N ILE A 830 3.67 -0.24 26.46
CA ILE A 830 4.79 -0.43 25.52
C ILE A 830 5.53 0.89 25.30
N ILE A 831 4.80 1.98 24.98
CA ILE A 831 5.37 3.31 24.77
C ILE A 831 6.13 3.79 26.02
N SER A 832 5.52 3.66 27.21
CA SER A 832 6.14 4.01 28.48
C SER A 832 7.42 3.21 28.71
N ASN A 833 7.39 1.90 28.49
CA ASN A 833 8.56 1.06 28.69
C ASN A 833 9.68 1.40 27.69
N ILE A 834 9.35 1.65 26.41
CA ILE A 834 10.33 2.06 25.40
C ILE A 834 10.96 3.40 25.78
N TYR A 835 10.15 4.38 26.18
CA TYR A 835 10.60 5.71 26.61
C TYR A 835 11.64 5.65 27.75
N HIS A 836 11.47 4.72 28.69
CA HIS A 836 12.37 4.54 29.83
C HIS A 836 13.60 3.67 29.50
N ASN A 837 13.46 2.63 28.67
CA ASN A 837 14.57 1.72 28.34
C ASN A 837 15.51 2.30 27.27
N TRP A 838 14.96 3.00 26.27
CA TRP A 838 15.71 3.58 25.15
C TRP A 838 15.46 5.07 25.04
N PRO A 839 16.01 5.88 25.96
CA PRO A 839 15.73 7.31 26.05
C PRO A 839 16.17 8.13 24.82
N ASN A 840 17.00 7.56 23.94
CA ASN A 840 17.50 8.19 22.71
C ASN A 840 16.70 7.75 21.46
N GLN A 841 15.74 6.84 21.60
CA GLN A 841 14.86 6.43 20.50
C GLN A 841 13.63 7.32 20.45
N ARG A 842 13.04 7.42 19.25
CA ARG A 842 11.79 8.14 19.01
C ARG A 842 10.70 7.15 18.62
N THR A 843 9.50 7.33 19.16
CA THR A 843 8.35 6.46 18.87
C THR A 843 7.33 7.22 18.03
N LEU A 844 7.11 6.75 16.79
CA LEU A 844 6.05 7.27 15.93
C LEU A 844 4.75 6.50 16.19
N ILE A 845 3.70 7.21 16.60
CA ILE A 845 2.36 6.64 16.80
C ILE A 845 1.48 7.03 15.62
N VAL A 846 0.92 6.02 14.94
CA VAL A 846 0.02 6.21 13.80
C VAL A 846 -1.32 5.54 14.12
N THR A 847 -2.41 6.27 13.94
CA THR A 847 -3.78 5.78 14.17
C THR A 847 -4.69 6.21 13.03
N HIS A 848 -5.70 5.39 12.70
CA HIS A 848 -6.69 5.75 11.68
C HIS A 848 -7.59 6.93 12.09
N SER A 849 -7.92 7.08 13.38
CA SER A 849 -8.83 8.12 13.85
C SER A 849 -8.20 9.02 14.91
N ASN A 850 -8.52 10.32 14.85
CA ASN A 850 -8.15 11.27 15.90
C ASN A 850 -8.66 10.83 17.29
N GLN A 851 -9.82 10.19 17.36
CA GLN A 851 -10.36 9.71 18.64
C GLN A 851 -9.46 8.65 19.30
N ALA A 852 -8.93 7.70 18.52
CA ALA A 852 -8.01 6.70 19.04
C ALA A 852 -6.70 7.35 19.52
N LEU A 853 -6.21 8.35 18.78
CA LEU A 853 -5.04 9.13 19.19
C LEU A 853 -5.28 9.87 20.51
N ASN A 854 -6.43 10.52 20.65
CA ASN A 854 -6.81 11.24 21.87
C ASN A 854 -6.79 10.31 23.10
N GLN A 855 -7.39 9.13 22.99
CA GLN A 855 -7.40 8.12 24.07
C GLN A 855 -6.00 7.64 24.45
N LEU A 856 -5.11 7.47 23.47
CA LEU A 856 -3.70 7.14 23.74
C LEU A 856 -3.01 8.29 24.48
N PHE A 857 -3.12 9.52 23.99
CA PHE A 857 -2.50 10.69 24.61
C PHE A 857 -2.99 10.93 26.04
N GLU A 858 -4.29 10.86 26.30
CA GLU A 858 -4.86 10.98 27.66
C GLU A 858 -4.23 10.00 28.65
N LYS A 859 -4.03 8.74 28.23
CA LYS A 859 -3.40 7.71 29.04
C LYS A 859 -1.88 7.89 29.16
N ILE A 860 -1.20 8.36 28.11
CA ILE A 860 0.25 8.66 28.17
C ILE A 860 0.53 9.78 29.17
N ILE A 861 -0.30 10.83 29.19
CA ILE A 861 -0.18 11.95 30.15
C ILE A 861 -0.38 11.47 31.59
N ALA A 862 -1.17 10.41 31.77
CA ALA A 862 -1.40 9.77 33.06
C ALA A 862 -0.26 8.82 33.49
N LEU A 863 0.83 8.70 32.73
CA LEU A 863 2.04 7.95 33.09
C LEU A 863 3.25 8.87 33.28
N ASP A 864 4.39 8.29 33.65
CA ASP A 864 5.68 8.99 33.85
C ASP A 864 6.35 9.35 32.51
N VAL A 865 5.66 10.12 31.66
CA VAL A 865 6.19 10.63 30.39
C VAL A 865 6.14 12.15 30.41
N ASP A 866 7.30 12.78 30.18
CA ASP A 866 7.39 14.24 30.18
C ASP A 866 6.66 14.82 28.95
N GLU A 867 5.73 15.74 29.22
CA GLU A 867 4.88 16.38 28.21
C GLU A 867 5.65 17.19 27.16
N ARG A 868 6.91 17.52 27.43
CA ARG A 868 7.81 18.19 26.47
C ARG A 868 8.24 17.28 25.32
N HIS A 869 8.21 15.96 25.52
CA HIS A 869 8.56 14.95 24.51
C HIS A 869 7.36 14.47 23.71
N LEU A 870 6.16 15.00 23.99
CA LEU A 870 4.92 14.63 23.32
C LEU A 870 4.56 15.68 22.27
N LEU A 871 4.37 15.23 21.03
CA LEU A 871 3.98 16.08 19.92
C LEU A 871 2.87 15.39 19.10
N ARG A 872 1.80 16.13 18.81
CA ARG A 872 0.69 15.66 17.97
C ARG A 872 0.68 16.43 16.65
N MET A 873 0.50 15.71 15.55
CA MET A 873 0.38 16.27 14.20
C MET A 873 -0.96 15.86 13.57
N GLY A 874 -1.63 16.78 12.88
CA GLY A 874 -2.73 16.45 11.96
C GLY A 874 -3.92 17.42 11.96
N HIS A 875 -4.87 17.21 11.04
CA HIS A 875 -6.11 17.96 10.98
C HIS A 875 -6.97 17.65 12.23
N GLY A 876 -7.29 18.68 13.03
CA GLY A 876 -7.98 18.52 14.31
C GLY A 876 -7.08 18.54 15.55
N GLU A 877 -5.88 19.14 15.45
CA GLU A 877 -5.04 19.53 16.59
C GLU A 877 -5.85 20.24 17.71
N GLU A 878 -6.87 21.02 17.34
CA GLU A 878 -7.74 21.80 18.24
C GLU A 878 -8.83 20.99 18.97
N ALA A 879 -9.07 19.73 18.58
CA ALA A 879 -10.19 18.93 19.10
C ALA A 879 -9.83 18.04 20.31
N LEU A 880 -8.63 18.21 20.88
CA LEU A 880 -8.27 17.53 22.12
C LEU A 880 -8.96 18.27 23.27
N GLU A 881 -9.97 17.66 23.92
CA GLU A 881 -10.63 18.21 25.12
C GLU A 881 -9.75 18.05 26.38
N THR A 882 -8.43 18.22 26.25
CA THR A 882 -7.51 18.24 27.37
C THR A 882 -7.19 19.67 27.76
N GLU A 883 -6.92 19.94 29.04
CA GLU A 883 -6.48 21.26 29.50
C GLU A 883 -5.19 21.75 28.81
N LYS A 884 -4.43 20.83 28.22
CA LYS A 884 -3.11 21.09 27.61
C LYS A 884 -3.15 20.92 26.09
N ASP A 885 -2.44 21.80 25.39
CA ASP A 885 -2.39 21.83 23.93
C ASP A 885 -1.11 21.17 23.39
N PHE A 886 -1.24 19.95 22.85
CA PHE A 886 -0.13 19.16 22.25
C PHE A 886 0.05 19.39 20.75
N SER A 887 -0.64 20.37 20.17
CA SER A 887 -0.41 20.84 18.81
C SER A 887 0.99 21.42 18.66
N ARG A 888 1.43 21.58 17.41
CA ARG A 888 2.71 22.23 17.09
C ARG A 888 2.83 23.60 17.76
N TYR A 889 1.79 24.42 17.67
CA TYR A 889 1.76 25.76 18.27
C TYR A 889 1.65 25.72 19.80
N GLY A 890 0.81 24.82 20.33
CA GLY A 890 0.67 24.59 21.76
C GLY A 890 1.99 24.21 22.42
N ARG A 891 2.79 23.36 21.77
CA ARG A 891 4.12 22.97 22.25
C ARG A 891 5.13 24.12 22.18
N VAL A 892 5.13 24.93 21.13
CA VAL A 892 5.97 26.15 21.08
C VAL A 892 5.61 27.10 22.22
N ASN A 893 4.32 27.36 22.47
CA ASN A 893 3.88 28.23 23.55
C ASN A 893 4.23 27.67 24.94
N TYR A 894 4.08 26.35 25.12
CA TYR A 894 4.51 25.65 26.32
C TYR A 894 6.01 25.88 26.58
N VAL A 895 6.86 25.63 25.59
CA VAL A 895 8.32 25.82 25.70
C VAL A 895 8.65 27.28 26.03
N LEU A 896 8.03 28.25 25.37
CA LEU A 896 8.28 29.67 25.63
C LEU A 896 7.86 30.08 27.06
N LYS A 897 6.73 29.57 27.55
CA LYS A 897 6.23 29.84 28.90
C LYS A 897 7.10 29.15 29.96
N GLU A 898 7.44 27.88 29.75
CA GLU A 898 8.25 27.08 30.67
C GLU A 898 9.68 27.61 30.74
N ARG A 899 10.26 28.04 29.61
CA ARG A 899 11.56 28.72 29.57
C ARG A 899 11.59 29.92 30.52
N LEU A 900 10.56 30.78 30.50
CA LEU A 900 10.50 31.94 31.41
C LEU A 900 10.40 31.50 32.88
N SER A 901 9.64 30.44 33.17
CA SER A 901 9.54 29.86 34.51
C SER A 901 10.89 29.32 35.03
N LEU A 902 11.62 28.60 34.17
CA LEU A 902 12.94 28.06 34.50
C LEU A 902 13.98 29.16 34.68
N LEU A 903 13.98 30.21 33.84
CA LEU A 903 14.86 31.36 34.02
C LEU A 903 14.58 32.11 35.34
N ASN A 904 13.33 32.21 35.78
CA ASN A 904 13.01 32.74 37.11
C ASN A 904 13.58 31.85 38.24
N SER A 905 13.59 30.53 38.06
CA SER A 905 14.25 29.61 38.99
C SER A 905 15.77 29.81 39.00
N VAL A 906 16.39 30.07 37.86
CA VAL A 906 17.81 30.44 37.77
C VAL A 906 18.08 31.75 38.51
N GLU A 907 17.20 32.76 38.39
CA GLU A 907 17.30 34.00 39.13
C GLU A 907 17.21 33.78 40.66
N LYS A 908 16.29 32.91 41.10
CA LYS A 908 16.17 32.50 42.51
C LYS A 908 17.48 31.83 42.99
N LEU A 909 18.04 30.92 42.20
CA LEU A 909 19.29 30.22 42.53
C LEU A 909 20.50 31.17 42.57
N ALA A 910 20.59 32.11 41.64
CA ALA A 910 21.65 33.13 41.61
C ALA A 910 21.63 34.03 42.86
N LYS A 911 20.43 34.44 43.30
CA LYS A 911 20.24 35.20 44.55
C LYS A 911 20.64 34.37 45.77
N ALA A 912 20.27 33.10 45.82
CA ALA A 912 20.65 32.17 46.91
C ALA A 912 22.17 31.94 46.99
N LEU A 913 22.87 31.92 45.85
CA LEU A 913 24.34 31.83 45.80
C LEU A 913 25.05 33.19 45.92
N LYS A 914 24.31 34.29 46.09
CA LYS A 914 24.83 35.67 46.20
C LYS A 914 25.71 36.08 45.01
N VAL A 915 25.41 35.56 43.82
CA VAL A 915 26.10 35.91 42.58
C VAL A 915 25.54 37.23 42.03
N VAL A 916 26.42 38.19 41.77
CA VAL A 916 26.06 39.52 41.26
C VAL A 916 26.15 39.49 39.73
N GLY A 917 25.01 39.62 39.04
CA GLY A 917 24.95 39.71 37.58
C GLY A 917 23.61 39.22 37.01
N ASP A 918 23.31 39.61 35.76
CA ASP A 918 22.07 39.23 35.06
C ASP A 918 22.22 37.86 34.37
N VAL A 919 22.37 36.82 35.19
CA VAL A 919 22.61 35.43 34.73
C VAL A 919 21.35 34.72 34.25
N ALA A 920 20.16 35.28 34.52
CA ALA A 920 18.87 34.70 34.15
C ALA A 920 18.26 35.31 32.87
N TYR A 921 18.97 36.23 32.20
CA TYR A 921 18.47 36.92 31.00
C TYR A 921 18.22 36.00 29.80
N THR A 922 19.08 34.99 29.60
CA THR A 922 19.02 34.02 28.48
C THR A 922 19.38 32.61 28.93
N CYS A 923 18.96 31.61 28.16
CA CYS A 923 19.38 30.22 28.32
C CYS A 923 20.90 30.08 28.26
N GLU A 924 21.56 30.85 27.40
CA GLU A 924 23.02 30.86 27.29
C GLU A 924 23.70 31.37 28.57
N ASN A 925 23.26 32.50 29.11
CA ASN A 925 23.79 33.05 30.36
C ASN A 925 23.55 32.09 31.54
N ALA A 926 22.37 31.47 31.59
CA ALA A 926 22.04 30.45 32.58
C ALA A 926 22.98 29.24 32.48
N GLY A 927 23.33 28.79 31.26
CA GLY A 927 24.30 27.73 31.03
C GLY A 927 25.71 28.07 31.53
N TYR A 928 26.18 29.31 31.31
CA TYR A 928 27.46 29.76 31.89
C TYR A 928 27.42 29.78 33.41
N PHE A 929 26.33 30.28 34.00
CA PHE A 929 26.13 30.30 35.44
C PHE A 929 26.13 28.89 36.05
N PHE A 930 25.51 27.92 35.38
CA PHE A 930 25.53 26.52 35.80
C PHE A 930 26.96 25.99 35.89
N ARG A 931 27.75 26.12 34.80
CA ARG A 931 29.10 25.57 34.73
C ARG A 931 30.08 26.24 35.70
N PHE A 932 30.07 27.57 35.77
CA PHE A 932 31.11 28.31 36.51
C PHE A 932 30.80 28.52 37.99
N SER A 933 29.52 28.58 38.37
CA SER A 933 29.11 28.87 39.75
C SER A 933 28.46 27.66 40.41
N VAL A 934 27.46 27.05 39.77
CA VAL A 934 26.65 25.98 40.38
C VAL A 934 27.41 24.66 40.46
N CYS A 935 28.03 24.20 39.37
CA CYS A 935 28.86 22.99 39.36
C CYS A 935 30.04 23.11 40.32
N ARG A 936 30.72 24.27 40.32
CA ARG A 936 31.81 24.54 41.26
C ARG A 936 31.38 24.42 42.72
N ALA A 937 30.25 25.03 43.09
CA ALA A 937 29.73 24.94 44.46
C ALA A 937 29.38 23.49 44.85
N TRP A 938 28.90 22.69 43.90
CA TRP A 938 28.62 21.27 44.10
C TRP A 938 29.89 20.41 44.23
N GLU A 939 30.89 20.65 43.39
CA GLU A 939 32.20 19.99 43.48
C GLU A 939 32.91 20.29 44.81
N GLU A 940 32.87 21.55 45.26
CA GLU A 940 33.41 21.95 46.57
C GLU A 940 32.68 21.23 47.72
N PHE A 941 31.36 21.04 47.62
CA PHE A 941 30.56 20.25 48.56
C PHE A 941 30.94 18.76 48.54
N LEU A 942 31.09 18.14 47.37
CA LEU A 942 31.51 16.73 47.24
C LEU A 942 32.92 16.50 47.78
N ALA A 943 33.84 17.43 47.53
CA ALA A 943 35.20 17.38 48.08
C ALA A 943 35.20 17.41 49.62
N GLN A 944 34.35 18.25 50.23
CA GLN A 944 34.22 18.34 51.69
C GLN A 944 33.50 17.14 52.34
N THR A 945 32.68 16.41 51.57
CA THR A 945 31.88 15.27 52.05
C THR A 945 32.48 13.89 51.72
N SER A 946 33.62 13.83 51.03
CA SER A 946 34.30 12.58 50.63
C SER A 946 35.32 12.04 51.67
N GLY A 947 35.59 12.77 52.75
CA GLY A 947 36.51 12.35 53.81
C GLY A 947 35.95 11.26 54.74
N LYS A 948 36.81 10.34 55.23
CA LYS A 948 36.41 9.30 56.20
C LYS A 948 36.11 9.93 57.58
N GLY A 949 34.83 9.94 57.97
CA GLY A 949 34.38 10.35 59.30
C GLY A 949 33.68 11.72 59.35
N LEU A 950 32.57 11.89 58.62
CA LEU A 950 31.75 13.11 58.74
C LEU A 950 31.16 13.22 60.14
N ALA A 951 31.37 14.36 60.80
CA ALA A 951 30.67 14.71 62.04
C ALA A 951 29.14 14.67 61.82
N HIS A 952 28.39 14.14 62.78
CA HIS A 952 26.93 14.01 62.68
C HIS A 952 26.28 15.38 62.45
N GLY A 953 25.46 15.52 61.40
CA GLY A 953 24.75 16.77 61.07
C GLY A 953 25.60 17.83 60.36
N ILE A 954 26.73 17.46 59.75
CA ILE A 954 27.57 18.39 58.99
C ILE A 954 27.04 18.66 57.57
N VAL A 955 26.31 17.70 56.98
CA VAL A 955 25.76 17.82 55.61
C VAL A 955 24.84 19.04 55.46
N PRO A 956 23.88 19.31 56.38
CA PRO A 956 23.04 20.52 56.32
C PRO A 956 23.82 21.83 56.44
N GLN A 957 24.97 21.83 57.10
CA GLN A 957 25.78 23.04 57.33
C GLN A 957 26.59 23.44 56.09
N ILE A 958 27.07 22.46 55.34
CA ILE A 958 27.96 22.65 54.18
C ILE A 958 27.17 22.71 52.87
N PHE A 959 25.92 22.21 52.82
CA PHE A 959 25.13 22.15 51.61
C PHE A 959 24.91 23.53 50.95
N PRO A 960 25.37 23.75 49.71
CA PRO A 960 25.47 25.09 49.11
C PRO A 960 24.13 25.66 48.62
N PHE A 961 23.09 24.83 48.49
CA PHE A 961 21.81 25.24 47.89
C PHE A 961 20.66 25.35 48.91
N SER A 962 20.98 25.44 50.22
CA SER A 962 19.98 25.51 51.29
C SER A 962 18.99 26.67 51.14
N GLU A 963 19.46 27.86 50.76
CA GLU A 963 18.61 29.03 50.53
C GLU A 963 17.68 28.87 49.30
N PHE A 964 18.08 28.08 48.28
CA PHE A 964 17.26 27.85 47.10
C PHE A 964 16.04 26.94 47.41
N PHE A 965 16.20 25.97 48.31
CA PHE A 965 15.16 25.05 48.77
C PHE A 965 14.49 25.49 50.08
N SER A 966 14.58 26.78 50.44
CA SER A 966 14.05 27.31 51.71
C SER A 966 12.55 27.13 51.89
N ASP A 967 11.83 26.89 50.79
CA ASP A 967 10.40 26.57 50.75
C ASP A 967 10.06 25.16 51.25
N ILE A 968 11.05 24.27 51.40
CA ILE A 968 10.89 22.94 51.99
C ILE A 968 11.22 23.00 53.48
N GLN A 969 10.22 22.79 54.35
CA GLN A 969 10.45 22.71 55.80
C GLN A 969 11.23 21.44 56.17
N ASN A 970 12.29 21.58 56.96
CA ASN A 970 13.14 20.49 57.45
C ASN A 970 13.68 19.58 56.33
N LEU A 971 14.38 20.18 55.35
CA LEU A 971 14.96 19.46 54.20
C LEU A 971 15.84 18.27 54.60
N PHE A 972 16.60 18.40 55.69
CA PHE A 972 17.52 17.37 56.18
C PHE A 972 17.08 16.80 57.52
N SER A 973 17.31 15.50 57.70
CA SER A 973 16.94 14.71 58.87
C SER A 973 17.99 14.73 59.99
N GLY A 974 19.21 15.17 59.68
CA GLY A 974 20.37 15.15 60.58
C GLY A 974 21.19 13.86 60.49
N ASN A 975 20.68 12.82 59.81
CA ASN A 975 21.43 11.61 59.50
C ASN A 975 22.23 11.81 58.20
N ASN A 976 23.54 11.93 58.30
CA ASN A 976 24.43 12.20 57.16
C ASN A 976 24.25 11.23 55.97
N THR A 977 23.91 9.95 56.18
CA THR A 977 23.74 9.01 55.06
C THR A 977 22.46 9.26 54.27
N GLU A 978 21.37 9.62 54.96
CA GLU A 978 20.10 9.99 54.32
C GLU A 978 20.18 11.42 53.76
N ASP A 979 20.82 12.33 54.49
CA ASP A 979 20.99 13.72 54.09
C ASP A 979 21.85 13.84 52.81
N LEU A 980 22.86 12.99 52.62
CA LEU A 980 23.59 12.91 51.35
C LEU A 980 22.69 12.46 50.19
N LYS A 981 21.77 11.52 50.42
CA LYS A 981 20.80 11.12 49.39
C LYS A 981 19.86 12.27 49.03
N VAL A 982 19.41 13.05 50.03
CA VAL A 982 18.61 14.26 49.82
C VAL A 982 19.40 15.31 49.06
N ALA A 983 20.65 15.59 49.43
CA ALA A 983 21.53 16.54 48.74
C ALA A 983 21.74 16.15 47.26
N HIS A 984 21.95 14.87 46.97
CA HIS A 984 21.99 14.37 45.59
C HIS A 984 20.65 14.51 44.86
N SER A 985 19.52 14.42 45.55
CA SER A 985 18.20 14.67 44.97
C SER A 985 17.98 16.16 44.65
N CYS A 986 18.47 17.05 45.50
CA CYS A 986 18.50 18.48 45.26
C CYS A 986 19.37 18.84 44.05
N TRP A 987 20.55 18.21 43.93
CA TRP A 987 21.43 18.38 42.77
C TRP A 987 20.71 17.99 41.47
N ARG A 988 20.09 16.80 41.40
CA ARG A 988 19.36 16.36 40.20
C ARG A 988 18.23 17.31 39.82
N HIS A 989 17.56 17.93 40.79
CA HIS A 989 16.54 18.93 40.52
C HIS A 989 17.13 20.17 39.85
N ILE A 990 18.25 20.69 40.38
CA ILE A 990 18.94 21.85 39.81
C ILE A 990 19.48 21.52 38.42
N GLU A 991 20.16 20.39 38.27
CA GLU A 991 20.68 19.89 36.99
C GLU A 991 19.57 19.81 35.94
N GLY A 992 18.42 19.24 36.29
CA GLY A 992 17.25 19.15 35.40
C GLY A 992 16.68 20.51 34.96
N ILE A 993 16.82 21.58 35.74
CA ILE A 993 16.43 22.94 35.31
C ILE A 993 17.32 23.39 34.15
N PHE A 994 18.64 23.18 34.27
CA PHE A 994 19.61 23.63 33.27
C PHE A 994 19.62 22.74 32.03
N GLU A 995 19.39 21.43 32.17
CA GLU A 995 19.18 20.53 31.03
C GLU A 995 18.00 20.99 30.17
N LYS A 996 16.85 21.30 30.78
CA LYS A 996 15.68 21.84 30.06
C LYS A 996 15.96 23.19 29.40
N LEU A 997 16.69 24.08 30.07
CA LEU A 997 17.05 25.37 29.49
C LEU A 997 17.99 25.24 28.28
N ASP A 998 18.90 24.28 28.28
CA ASP A 998 19.77 23.98 27.14
C ASP A 998 18.95 23.46 25.94
N GLU A 999 18.00 22.56 26.18
CA GLU A 999 17.03 22.10 25.16
C GLU A 999 16.24 23.28 24.55
N PHE A 1000 15.84 24.24 25.39
CA PHE A 1000 15.04 25.40 24.98
C PHE A 1000 15.85 26.54 24.35
N ARG A 1001 17.19 26.48 24.38
CA ARG A 1001 18.06 27.53 23.83
C ARG A 1001 17.79 27.82 22.36
N ALA A 1002 17.45 26.80 21.56
CA ALA A 1002 17.16 26.97 20.14
C ALA A 1002 15.98 27.93 19.87
N PHE A 1003 15.02 28.03 20.78
CA PHE A 1003 13.86 28.92 20.64
C PHE A 1003 14.21 30.40 20.80
N GLU A 1004 15.36 30.72 21.41
CA GLU A 1004 15.91 32.07 21.42
C GLU A 1004 16.50 32.47 20.07
N LEU A 1005 17.12 31.51 19.37
CA LEU A 1005 17.80 31.72 18.10
C LEU A 1005 16.82 31.80 16.93
N LEU A 1006 15.77 30.97 16.97
CA LEU A 1006 14.74 30.90 15.94
C LEU A 1006 13.67 31.98 16.18
N ARG A 1007 13.43 32.83 15.18
CA ARG A 1007 12.53 33.99 15.30
C ARG A 1007 11.10 33.72 14.82
N ASN A 1008 10.93 32.97 13.74
CA ASN A 1008 9.61 32.69 13.18
C ASN A 1008 8.97 31.47 13.88
N GLY A 1009 7.64 31.34 13.82
CA GLY A 1009 6.94 30.19 14.38
C GLY A 1009 7.20 28.89 13.61
N LYS A 1010 7.50 28.99 12.31
CA LYS A 1010 7.74 27.85 11.43
C LYS A 1010 9.01 27.09 11.81
N ASP A 1011 10.15 27.76 11.87
CA ASP A 1011 11.45 27.16 12.18
C ASP A 1011 11.43 26.58 13.61
N ARG A 1012 10.77 27.26 14.57
CA ARG A 1012 10.57 26.74 15.93
C ARG A 1012 9.79 25.42 15.95
N THR A 1013 8.81 25.30 15.06
CA THR A 1013 8.00 24.09 14.92
C THR A 1013 8.80 22.96 14.26
N GLU A 1014 9.58 23.29 13.22
CA GLU A 1014 10.49 22.33 12.57
C GLU A 1014 11.56 21.83 13.55
N TYR A 1015 12.08 22.69 14.42
CA TYR A 1015 13.03 22.29 15.46
C TYR A 1015 12.43 21.30 16.48
N LEU A 1016 11.14 21.39 16.81
CA LEU A 1016 10.48 20.39 17.66
C LEU A 1016 10.39 19.01 16.99
N LEU A 1017 10.30 18.98 15.66
CA LEU A 1017 10.24 17.75 14.88
C LEU A 1017 11.64 17.13 14.73
N ASP A 1018 12.64 17.96 14.42
CA ASP A 1018 13.98 17.48 14.06
C ASP A 1018 14.95 17.44 15.25
N GLY A 1019 14.96 18.46 16.11
CA GLY A 1019 16.06 18.72 17.03
C GLY A 1019 15.79 18.47 18.52
N SER A 1020 14.57 18.72 19.03
CA SER A 1020 14.34 18.71 20.49
C SER A 1020 14.32 17.32 21.14
N LEU A 1021 14.21 16.24 20.36
CA LEU A 1021 14.15 14.86 20.85
C LEU A 1021 15.52 14.17 20.97
N ASP A 1022 16.62 14.79 20.50
CA ASP A 1022 17.97 14.19 20.48
C ASP A 1022 18.91 14.65 21.63
N MET A 1023 18.52 15.65 22.43
CA MET A 1023 19.47 16.38 23.29
C MET A 1023 19.75 15.77 24.67
N LYS A 1024 19.38 14.51 24.93
CA LYS A 1024 19.57 13.90 26.27
C LYS A 1024 21.02 13.77 26.75
N TYR A 1025 22.04 13.97 25.90
CA TYR A 1025 23.44 13.87 26.30
C TYR A 1025 24.36 14.85 25.56
N ARG A 1026 24.37 16.12 26.00
CA ARG A 1026 25.49 17.06 25.72
C ARG A 1026 26.15 17.67 26.97
N MET A 1027 25.73 17.29 28.17
CA MET A 1027 26.47 17.60 29.40
C MET A 1027 26.93 16.32 30.12
N ILE A 1028 27.91 15.63 29.55
CA ILE A 1028 28.85 14.85 30.37
C ILE A 1028 30.24 15.36 30.02
N ASN A 1029 30.67 16.36 30.80
CA ASN A 1029 32.04 16.62 31.21
C ASN A 1029 31.97 17.82 32.18
N CYS A 1030 31.47 17.54 33.38
CA CYS A 1030 31.96 18.16 34.61
C CYS A 1030 32.66 17.05 35.38
#